data_AF-A0A523B2K7-F1
#
_entry.id   AF-A0A523B2K7-F1
#
_cell.length_a   1.000
_cell.length_b   1.000
_cell.length_c   1.000
_cell.angle_alpha   90.00
_cell.angle_beta   90.00
_cell.angle_gamma   90.00
#
_symmetry.space_group_name_H-M   'P 1'
#
loop_
_entity.id
_entity.type
_entity.pdbx_description
1 polymer ?
#
loop_
_entity_poly.entity_id
_entity_poly.type
_entity_poly.pdbx_seq_one_letter_code
_entity_poly.pdbx_strand_id
1 'polypeptide(L)'
;MKRNVGIPLLMIFLLTFNVFATVSIPVLAESGPATDIIEFRRVPVDLAAQALKAGEIDYYIFGLRPAQAEALKGDPDVVVYYAPAAMVSIILNPAPAPKGSLNPFSIREVRFALNYLIDRDYVVNQIYKGFAAPMVTFLSQYDPDYVTIYDIIAKYDFKYDPVTAAAIIDKALTKAGASKVEGKWYYNGSPIVINFIIRIEDERREIGDMLASALESVGFTVNRLYMAFGQAIPIVYGTDPAELQWHLYTEGWGKSVPEKYDYSTISQFGAPWYGWMPGWQEAGYWQYENSTIDELGKKIYMGIFNSKNERDELYRKATEMIIQESVRIWVATRLEVHPAKKEVSGLTEDVGTGLRSPLNPREVYIPGKTTVKIGHLWIHTESSAWNPIGGHDDVYSVDMWRAIHDPFMWRHPFSGAPIPFRWNYKVTTAGPTGSLPVPEDAIIWDAVSDTWKTVGKGVTAKSKVVFDLSKYVGSKWHNGQPITWADVLYAIYQAFEIAYDPVKSSIESSIAATLSETLKLFKGFRIVDEKYLEVYVDYWHFSDDYIAEYAVIPGGHYPWELLAAMDKVVFEDKAAMYSRSASKSYGVPWLSVNLKLHAELVKTALEKMKFSDYEKIFNVRGKAYATETEFEARRAADVAWFNDKGHLVISDGPFYLNIFDPIAQYAQLKAFRDPSYPFSKGDWFFGKPEPPKVVSMGVPLVVPGGAASIIIEVQGPPPLGVKYLIKNPITGDIVSLGDAEALTASKFVIRMSPTFTEALEPGLYELIIATYSEQVAFVGTSKTYFDVFNVRPLESTFRDVGTALSQEIAKVSSALDSLAQSLSTLSAQASNVLMMLIVVAVLVIVGIVVSSISLRRR
;
A
#
# COMPACT_ATOMS: atom_id res chain seq x y z
N MET A 1 -56.47 31.76 -73.53
CA MET A 1 -56.14 31.44 -74.92
C MET A 1 -54.95 30.48 -74.90
N LYS A 2 -55.08 29.28 -75.50
CA LYS A 2 -54.06 28.24 -75.81
C LYS A 2 -53.20 27.72 -74.61
N ARG A 3 -53.52 26.61 -73.92
CA ARG A 3 -53.88 25.22 -74.30
C ARG A 3 -52.67 24.43 -74.83
N ASN A 4 -52.17 23.48 -74.01
CA ASN A 4 -51.88 22.07 -74.31
C ASN A 4 -50.77 21.52 -73.37
N VAL A 5 -50.75 20.30 -72.84
CA VAL A 5 -51.59 19.08 -72.90
C VAL A 5 -51.00 18.15 -71.80
N GLY A 6 -51.83 17.34 -71.12
CA GLY A 6 -51.37 16.14 -70.40
C GLY A 6 -51.99 15.88 -69.02
N ILE A 7 -53.03 15.05 -68.98
CA ILE A 7 -53.76 14.44 -67.85
C ILE A 7 -53.38 12.93 -67.86
N PRO A 8 -53.54 12.07 -66.82
CA PRO A 8 -53.28 12.10 -65.37
C PRO A 8 -52.49 10.83 -64.90
N LEU A 9 -52.25 10.59 -63.59
CA LEU A 9 -52.72 9.36 -62.90
C LEU A 9 -52.39 9.31 -61.40
N LEU A 10 -53.44 8.98 -60.62
CA LEU A 10 -53.51 8.16 -59.39
C LEU A 10 -52.62 8.51 -58.18
N MET A 11 -53.19 9.11 -57.11
CA MET A 11 -53.79 8.43 -55.93
C MET A 11 -52.81 7.51 -55.16
N ILE A 12 -52.39 7.92 -53.96
CA ILE A 12 -52.51 7.15 -52.70
C ILE A 12 -52.24 8.09 -51.50
N PHE A 13 -53.15 7.99 -50.54
CA PHE A 13 -53.19 8.60 -49.21
C PHE A 13 -51.90 8.33 -48.40
N LEU A 14 -51.35 9.35 -47.73
CA LEU A 14 -50.55 9.13 -46.52
C LEU A 14 -50.60 10.34 -45.58
N LEU A 15 -50.84 10.01 -44.31
CA LEU A 15 -51.05 10.88 -43.17
C LEU A 15 -49.97 11.95 -43.02
N THR A 16 -50.39 13.21 -42.84
CA THR A 16 -49.53 14.29 -42.35
C THR A 16 -49.36 14.17 -40.84
N PHE A 17 -48.27 13.54 -40.39
CA PHE A 17 -47.73 13.72 -39.04
C PHE A 17 -46.86 14.99 -39.05
N ASN A 18 -47.26 16.01 -38.29
CA ASN A 18 -46.40 17.13 -37.96
C ASN A 18 -45.29 16.64 -37.01
N VAL A 19 -44.10 16.37 -37.55
CA VAL A 19 -42.89 16.17 -36.76
C VAL A 19 -42.29 17.56 -36.50
N PHE A 20 -42.52 18.09 -35.30
CA PHE A 20 -41.64 19.11 -34.75
C PHE A 20 -40.29 18.44 -34.47
N ALA A 21 -39.32 18.66 -35.35
CA ALA A 21 -37.93 18.35 -35.05
C ALA A 21 -37.48 19.28 -33.92
N THR A 22 -37.47 18.78 -32.68
CA THR A 22 -36.68 19.40 -31.61
C THR A 22 -35.22 19.27 -32.02
N VAL A 23 -34.66 20.35 -32.56
CA VAL A 23 -33.21 20.51 -32.66
C VAL A 23 -32.72 20.63 -31.22
N SER A 24 -32.35 19.49 -30.62
CA SER A 24 -31.56 19.47 -29.41
C SER A 24 -30.21 20.08 -29.75
N ILE A 25 -30.03 21.37 -29.45
CA ILE A 25 -28.70 21.96 -29.41
C ILE A 25 -27.91 21.10 -28.42
N PRO A 26 -26.78 20.50 -28.79
CA PRO A 26 -25.96 19.80 -27.82
C PRO A 26 -25.55 20.85 -26.78
N VAL A 27 -26.05 20.72 -25.56
CA VAL A 27 -25.53 21.47 -24.42
C VAL A 27 -24.08 21.02 -24.29
N LEU A 28 -23.15 21.91 -24.61
CA LEU A 28 -21.74 21.66 -24.37
C LEU A 28 -21.60 21.34 -22.88
N ALA A 29 -21.02 20.18 -22.53
CA ALA A 29 -20.74 19.87 -21.13
C ALA A 29 -19.92 21.01 -20.53
N GLU A 30 -20.36 21.53 -19.37
CA GLU A 30 -19.65 22.59 -18.67
C GLU A 30 -18.30 22.05 -18.18
N SER A 31 -17.21 22.68 -18.61
CA SER A 31 -15.86 22.30 -18.17
C SER A 31 -15.69 22.56 -16.68
N GLY A 32 -14.91 21.68 -16.02
CA GLY A 32 -14.61 21.76 -14.60
C GLY A 32 -15.44 20.82 -13.73
N PRO A 33 -15.40 21.03 -12.40
CA PRO A 33 -15.95 20.10 -11.41
C PRO A 33 -17.48 20.12 -11.36
N ALA A 34 -18.06 19.10 -10.71
CA ALA A 34 -19.50 18.93 -10.57
C ALA A 34 -20.21 19.99 -9.71
N THR A 35 -19.48 20.66 -8.81
CA THR A 35 -19.99 21.72 -7.92
C THR A 35 -19.23 23.03 -8.13
N ASP A 36 -19.87 24.17 -7.87
CA ASP A 36 -19.26 25.49 -8.10
C ASP A 36 -18.35 25.92 -6.95
N ILE A 37 -18.71 25.55 -5.72
CA ILE A 37 -18.00 25.96 -4.51
C ILE A 37 -17.81 24.75 -3.60
N ILE A 38 -16.60 24.64 -3.04
CA ILE A 38 -16.28 23.75 -1.92
C ILE A 38 -15.85 24.60 -0.73
N GLU A 39 -16.42 24.33 0.43
CA GLU A 39 -16.00 24.96 1.69
C GLU A 39 -15.38 23.92 2.62
N PHE A 40 -14.11 24.07 2.94
CA PHE A 40 -13.46 23.29 3.98
C PHE A 40 -13.60 23.97 5.33
N ARG A 41 -13.99 23.20 6.35
CA ARG A 41 -14.19 23.66 7.72
C ARG A 41 -13.49 22.72 8.69
N ARG A 42 -12.81 23.29 9.67
CA ARG A 42 -12.34 22.51 10.81
C ARG A 42 -13.52 22.02 11.63
N VAL A 43 -13.57 20.72 11.85
CA VAL A 43 -14.48 20.08 12.80
C VAL A 43 -13.64 19.10 13.63
N PRO A 44 -13.52 19.29 14.95
CA PRO A 44 -12.91 18.29 15.81
C PRO A 44 -13.57 16.93 15.59
N VAL A 45 -12.77 15.86 15.51
CA VAL A 45 -13.27 14.53 15.17
C VAL A 45 -14.48 14.18 16.04
N ASP A 46 -14.42 14.41 17.37
CA ASP A 46 -15.49 14.16 18.35
C ASP A 46 -16.85 14.84 18.04
N LEU A 47 -16.84 15.91 17.23
CA LEU A 47 -18.03 16.67 16.85
C LEU A 47 -18.50 16.41 15.40
N ALA A 48 -17.75 15.63 14.62
CA ALA A 48 -18.02 15.44 13.19
C ALA A 48 -19.41 14.87 12.89
N ALA A 49 -19.85 13.86 13.64
CA ALA A 49 -21.19 13.29 13.51
C ALA A 49 -22.30 14.31 13.81
N GLN A 50 -22.11 15.15 14.83
CA GLN A 50 -23.05 16.21 15.19
C GLN A 50 -23.08 17.31 14.12
N ALA A 51 -21.92 17.77 13.64
CA ALA A 51 -21.80 18.77 12.59
C ALA A 51 -22.47 18.32 11.28
N LEU A 52 -22.36 17.02 10.94
CA LEU A 52 -23.04 16.42 9.80
C LEU A 52 -24.56 16.51 9.93
N LYS A 53 -25.10 16.12 11.11
CA LYS A 53 -26.54 16.15 11.40
C LYS A 53 -27.10 17.56 11.49
N ALA A 54 -26.33 18.51 12.01
CA ALA A 54 -26.69 19.93 12.08
C ALA A 54 -26.59 20.64 10.71
N GLY A 55 -26.00 19.99 9.71
CA GLY A 55 -25.80 20.56 8.37
C GLY A 55 -24.70 21.61 8.27
N GLU A 56 -23.78 21.63 9.25
CA GLU A 56 -22.58 22.45 9.25
C GLU A 56 -21.56 21.95 8.21
N ILE A 57 -21.53 20.63 7.99
CA ILE A 57 -20.79 19.94 6.93
C ILE A 57 -21.71 18.96 6.18
N ASP A 58 -21.35 18.59 4.97
CA ASP A 58 -22.06 17.62 4.13
C ASP A 58 -21.36 16.25 4.10
N TYR A 59 -20.03 16.23 4.24
CA TYR A 59 -19.26 15.02 4.51
C TYR A 59 -17.95 15.34 5.26
N TYR A 60 -17.33 14.32 5.86
CA TYR A 60 -16.13 14.46 6.69
C TYR A 60 -15.00 13.53 6.20
N ILE A 61 -13.80 14.07 5.99
CA ILE A 61 -12.73 13.36 5.28
C ILE A 61 -11.53 12.90 6.13
N PHE A 62 -11.38 13.33 7.39
CA PHE A 62 -10.22 12.96 8.22
C PHE A 62 -10.36 11.58 8.92
N GLY A 63 -11.53 10.94 8.84
CA GLY A 63 -11.81 9.67 9.50
C GLY A 63 -12.34 9.84 10.94
N LEU A 64 -13.43 9.15 11.26
CA LEU A 64 -14.04 9.16 12.60
C LEU A 64 -13.31 8.27 13.59
N ARG A 65 -13.48 8.56 14.88
CA ARG A 65 -13.15 7.61 15.95
C ARG A 65 -14.13 6.44 15.97
N PRO A 66 -13.72 5.23 16.43
CA PRO A 66 -14.57 4.05 16.46
C PRO A 66 -15.94 4.26 17.10
N ALA A 67 -15.99 4.93 18.26
CA ALA A 67 -17.25 5.18 18.98
C ALA A 67 -18.25 6.01 18.16
N GLN A 68 -17.74 6.95 17.36
CA GLN A 68 -18.57 7.82 16.53
C GLN A 68 -18.99 7.14 15.24
N ALA A 69 -18.09 6.35 14.65
CA ALA A 69 -18.39 5.52 13.50
C ALA A 69 -19.54 4.55 13.81
N GLU A 70 -19.49 3.88 14.97
CA GLU A 70 -20.55 2.95 15.38
C GLU A 70 -21.89 3.69 15.63
N ALA A 71 -21.84 4.92 16.15
CA ALA A 71 -23.05 5.73 16.37
C ALA A 71 -23.76 6.18 15.08
N LEU A 72 -23.08 6.14 13.92
CA LEU A 72 -23.66 6.45 12.61
C LEU A 72 -24.12 5.20 11.85
N LYS A 73 -23.82 4.01 12.36
CA LYS A 73 -24.18 2.74 11.70
C LYS A 73 -25.69 2.54 11.72
N GLY A 74 -26.26 2.31 10.54
CA GLY A 74 -27.71 2.12 10.38
C GLY A 74 -28.52 3.42 10.38
N ASP A 75 -27.88 4.59 10.46
CA ASP A 75 -28.56 5.87 10.26
C ASP A 75 -29.02 5.98 8.79
N PRO A 76 -30.33 6.13 8.51
CA PRO A 76 -30.86 6.08 7.14
C PRO A 76 -30.50 7.30 6.29
N ASP A 77 -29.99 8.37 6.90
CA ASP A 77 -29.65 9.65 6.26
C ASP A 77 -28.13 9.83 6.05
N VAL A 78 -27.32 8.85 6.47
CA VAL A 78 -25.86 8.88 6.37
C VAL A 78 -25.36 7.69 5.54
N VAL A 79 -24.44 7.97 4.61
CA VAL A 79 -23.66 6.96 3.90
C VAL A 79 -22.25 6.97 4.48
N VAL A 80 -21.75 5.78 4.78
CA VAL A 80 -20.41 5.59 5.34
C VAL A 80 -19.49 4.97 4.30
N TYR A 81 -18.27 5.49 4.22
CA TYR A 81 -17.20 5.04 3.33
C TYR A 81 -16.03 4.57 4.19
N TYR A 82 -15.40 3.45 3.81
CA TYR A 82 -14.32 2.83 4.57
C TYR A 82 -13.04 2.80 3.73
N ALA A 83 -11.91 3.11 4.34
CA ALA A 83 -10.61 2.90 3.72
C ALA A 83 -9.51 2.63 4.76
N PRO A 84 -8.56 1.72 4.51
CA PRO A 84 -7.35 1.51 5.31
C PRO A 84 -6.35 2.67 5.16
N ALA A 85 -6.80 3.91 5.33
CA ALA A 85 -6.14 5.12 4.87
C ALA A 85 -5.20 5.76 5.89
N ALA A 86 -5.00 5.13 7.06
CA ALA A 86 -4.02 5.58 8.04
C ALA A 86 -3.21 4.42 8.64
N MET A 87 -2.01 4.74 9.10
CA MET A 87 -1.07 3.80 9.74
C MET A 87 -0.52 4.40 11.02
N VAL A 88 -0.22 3.56 11.99
CA VAL A 88 0.36 3.94 13.29
C VAL A 88 1.61 3.11 13.54
N SER A 89 2.67 3.81 13.94
CA SER A 89 3.96 3.24 14.28
C SER A 89 4.58 3.93 15.48
N ILE A 90 5.63 3.34 16.03
CA ILE A 90 6.53 3.97 17.00
C ILE A 90 7.90 4.05 16.35
N ILE A 91 8.36 5.25 16.02
CA ILE A 91 9.75 5.44 15.57
C ILE A 91 10.67 5.45 16.78
N LEU A 92 11.80 4.76 16.64
CA LEU A 92 12.87 4.70 17.61
C LEU A 92 14.04 5.53 17.11
N ASN A 93 14.74 6.23 18.00
CA ASN A 93 15.97 6.95 17.70
C ASN A 93 17.18 6.02 17.95
N PRO A 94 17.86 5.51 16.90
CA PRO A 94 19.00 4.61 17.05
C PRO A 94 20.34 5.33 17.26
N ALA A 95 20.36 6.66 17.36
CA ALA A 95 21.60 7.42 17.48
C ALA A 95 22.41 7.00 18.73
N PRO A 96 23.74 6.88 18.64
CA PRO A 96 24.55 6.55 19.80
C PRO A 96 24.45 7.66 20.85
N ALA A 97 24.46 7.27 22.13
CA ALA A 97 24.49 8.26 23.20
C ALA A 97 25.86 8.94 23.32
N PRO A 98 25.90 10.18 23.84
CA PRO A 98 27.13 10.83 24.25
C PRO A 98 27.93 9.96 25.23
N LYS A 99 29.26 10.13 25.20
CA LYS A 99 30.18 9.38 26.07
C LYS A 99 29.76 9.47 27.54
N GLY A 100 29.64 8.31 28.18
CA GLY A 100 29.24 8.19 29.59
C GLY A 100 27.77 7.85 29.80
N SER A 101 26.93 7.97 28.76
CA SER A 101 25.52 7.57 28.75
C SER A 101 25.30 6.38 27.81
N LEU A 102 24.10 5.77 27.87
CA LEU A 102 23.70 4.67 26.99
C LEU A 102 22.31 4.97 26.42
N ASN A 103 22.20 5.03 25.09
CA ASN A 103 20.91 4.96 24.41
C ASN A 103 20.62 3.48 24.16
N PRO A 104 19.63 2.87 24.83
CA PRO A 104 19.35 1.46 24.64
C PRO A 104 18.86 1.14 23.22
N PHE A 105 18.30 2.12 22.49
CA PHE A 105 17.80 1.92 21.12
C PHE A 105 18.89 2.00 20.05
N SER A 106 20.13 2.36 20.40
CA SER A 106 21.27 2.12 19.51
C SER A 106 21.61 0.63 19.38
N ILE A 107 21.04 -0.23 20.24
CA ILE A 107 21.21 -1.68 20.23
C ILE A 107 20.03 -2.33 19.48
N ARG A 108 20.32 -3.02 18.37
CA ARG A 108 19.30 -3.64 17.51
C ARG A 108 18.44 -4.66 18.25
N GLU A 109 19.04 -5.47 19.12
CA GLU A 109 18.31 -6.47 19.91
C GLU A 109 17.26 -5.84 20.84
N VAL A 110 17.58 -4.68 21.43
CA VAL A 110 16.61 -3.94 22.25
C VAL A 110 15.48 -3.43 21.37
N ARG A 111 15.77 -2.80 20.23
CA ARG A 111 14.74 -2.36 19.28
C ARG A 111 13.82 -3.51 18.84
N PHE A 112 14.41 -4.64 18.46
CA PHE A 112 13.66 -5.83 18.04
C PHE A 112 12.74 -6.36 19.15
N ALA A 113 13.20 -6.35 20.41
CA ALA A 113 12.43 -6.78 21.56
C ALA A 113 11.16 -5.95 21.80
N LEU A 114 11.12 -4.69 21.35
CA LEU A 114 9.92 -3.85 21.51
C LEU A 114 8.72 -4.38 20.72
N ASN A 115 8.92 -5.19 19.68
CA ASN A 115 7.82 -5.85 18.99
C ASN A 115 7.00 -6.77 19.88
N TYR A 116 7.60 -7.32 20.95
CA TYR A 116 6.91 -8.14 21.95
C TYR A 116 6.30 -7.32 23.10
N LEU A 117 6.62 -6.02 23.21
CA LEU A 117 6.07 -5.10 24.22
C LEU A 117 4.86 -4.30 23.71
N ILE A 118 4.55 -4.37 22.42
CA ILE A 118 3.36 -3.75 21.84
C ILE A 118 2.25 -4.79 21.68
N ASP A 119 1.16 -4.63 22.41
CA ASP A 119 -0.01 -5.52 22.31
C ASP A 119 -0.90 -5.09 21.14
N ARG A 120 -0.59 -5.56 19.93
CA ARG A 120 -1.33 -5.21 18.71
C ARG A 120 -2.78 -5.70 18.75
N ASP A 121 -3.03 -6.85 19.39
CA ASP A 121 -4.39 -7.39 19.53
C ASP A 121 -5.22 -6.53 20.48
N TYR A 122 -4.66 -6.06 21.59
CA TYR A 122 -5.30 -5.09 22.46
C TYR A 122 -5.55 -3.76 21.74
N VAL A 123 -4.55 -3.24 21.00
CA VAL A 123 -4.71 -2.00 20.25
C VAL A 123 -5.86 -2.10 19.24
N VAL A 124 -5.92 -3.18 18.45
CA VAL A 124 -6.98 -3.38 17.45
C VAL A 124 -8.36 -3.58 18.10
N ASN A 125 -8.46 -4.45 19.10
CA ASN A 125 -9.75 -4.85 19.67
C ASN A 125 -10.27 -3.87 20.72
N GLN A 126 -9.40 -3.29 21.54
CA GLN A 126 -9.78 -2.46 22.69
C GLN A 126 -9.67 -0.97 22.40
N ILE A 127 -8.62 -0.52 21.73
CA ILE A 127 -8.47 0.92 21.40
C ILE A 127 -9.27 1.24 20.13
N TYR A 128 -9.04 0.50 19.04
CA TYR A 128 -9.74 0.76 17.77
C TYR A 128 -11.08 0.04 17.60
N LYS A 129 -11.51 -0.78 18.57
CA LYS A 129 -12.81 -1.50 18.55
C LYS A 129 -13.08 -2.27 17.25
N GLY A 130 -12.04 -2.84 16.64
CA GLY A 130 -12.14 -3.58 15.37
C GLY A 130 -12.07 -2.74 14.09
N PHE A 131 -11.96 -1.41 14.17
CA PHE A 131 -11.74 -0.51 13.02
C PHE A 131 -10.26 -0.36 12.67
N ALA A 132 -9.49 -1.44 12.79
CA ALA A 132 -8.07 -1.47 12.48
C ALA A 132 -7.63 -2.92 12.17
N ALA A 133 -6.48 -3.05 11.53
CA ALA A 133 -5.78 -4.33 11.41
C ALA A 133 -4.34 -4.20 11.94
N PRO A 134 -3.80 -5.24 12.59
CA PRO A 134 -2.45 -5.19 13.13
C PRO A 134 -1.41 -5.09 12.02
N MET A 135 -0.30 -4.41 12.30
CA MET A 135 0.81 -4.27 11.37
C MET A 135 2.12 -4.64 12.06
N VAL A 136 2.90 -5.53 11.44
CA VAL A 136 4.27 -5.87 11.87
C VAL A 136 5.34 -5.27 10.94
N THR A 137 4.90 -4.75 9.79
CA THR A 137 5.67 -3.98 8.82
C THR A 137 4.78 -2.84 8.29
N PHE A 138 5.28 -2.00 7.40
CA PHE A 138 4.55 -0.87 6.80
C PHE A 138 3.41 -1.29 5.84
N LEU A 139 3.23 -2.60 5.61
CA LEU A 139 2.12 -3.18 4.87
C LEU A 139 1.14 -3.90 5.81
N SER A 140 -0.14 -3.85 5.42
CA SER A 140 -1.26 -4.52 6.06
C SER A 140 -1.98 -5.43 5.06
N GLN A 141 -2.92 -6.27 5.53
CA GLN A 141 -3.71 -7.15 4.66
C GLN A 141 -4.55 -6.42 3.58
N TYR A 142 -4.64 -5.09 3.64
CA TYR A 142 -5.35 -4.28 2.64
C TYR A 142 -4.43 -3.70 1.57
N ASP A 143 -3.13 -3.95 1.66
CA ASP A 143 -2.13 -3.48 0.70
C ASP A 143 -1.81 -4.60 -0.31
N PRO A 144 -1.76 -4.32 -1.63
CA PRO A 144 -1.53 -5.34 -2.67
C PRO A 144 -0.31 -6.23 -2.42
N ASP A 145 0.83 -5.62 -2.07
CA ASP A 145 2.08 -6.35 -1.82
C ASP A 145 2.11 -7.16 -0.53
N TYR A 146 1.09 -7.08 0.31
CA TYR A 146 0.95 -7.99 1.45
C TYR A 146 0.98 -9.46 1.00
N VAL A 147 0.36 -9.76 -0.14
CA VAL A 147 0.34 -11.08 -0.76
C VAL A 147 1.76 -11.55 -1.13
N THR A 148 2.67 -10.63 -1.42
CA THR A 148 4.08 -10.91 -1.75
C THR A 148 4.91 -11.32 -0.52
N ILE A 149 4.52 -10.88 0.68
CA ILE A 149 5.30 -11.06 1.93
C ILE A 149 4.56 -11.82 3.04
N TYR A 150 3.42 -12.41 2.73
CA TYR A 150 2.49 -12.95 3.74
C TYR A 150 3.11 -14.00 4.69
N ASP A 151 4.04 -14.82 4.20
CA ASP A 151 4.78 -15.81 4.99
C ASP A 151 5.82 -15.18 5.92
N ILE A 152 6.45 -14.07 5.50
CA ILE A 152 7.31 -13.26 6.36
C ILE A 152 6.48 -12.68 7.50
N ILE A 153 5.28 -12.17 7.20
CA ILE A 153 4.35 -11.68 8.22
C ILE A 153 3.95 -12.80 9.18
N ALA A 154 3.61 -13.98 8.66
CA ALA A 154 3.29 -15.14 9.49
C ALA A 154 4.46 -15.60 10.37
N LYS A 155 5.70 -15.52 9.87
CA LYS A 155 6.94 -15.78 10.62
C LYS A 155 7.16 -14.76 11.74
N TYR A 156 6.84 -13.50 11.48
CA TYR A 156 6.98 -12.37 12.42
C TYR A 156 5.64 -11.97 13.06
N ASP A 157 4.76 -12.94 13.35
CA ASP A 157 3.50 -12.74 14.08
C ASP A 157 3.77 -12.52 15.58
N PHE A 158 4.44 -11.41 15.90
CA PHE A 158 4.83 -11.03 17.26
C PHE A 158 3.60 -10.97 18.17
N LYS A 159 3.50 -11.92 19.10
CA LYS A 159 2.53 -11.87 20.19
C LYS A 159 3.08 -11.03 21.34
N TYR A 160 2.17 -10.40 22.08
CA TYR A 160 2.54 -9.69 23.29
C TYR A 160 3.17 -10.67 24.29
N ASP A 161 4.47 -10.50 24.53
CA ASP A 161 5.25 -11.36 25.41
C ASP A 161 6.35 -10.53 26.13
N PRO A 162 5.97 -9.85 27.23
CA PRO A 162 6.92 -9.07 28.03
C PRO A 162 8.05 -9.89 28.64
N VAL A 163 7.87 -11.20 28.82
CA VAL A 163 8.91 -12.08 29.41
C VAL A 163 10.02 -12.29 28.39
N THR A 164 9.66 -12.60 27.14
CA THR A 164 10.62 -12.71 26.03
C THR A 164 11.31 -11.37 25.77
N ALA A 165 10.56 -10.27 25.76
CA ALA A 165 11.13 -8.93 25.63
C ALA A 165 12.16 -8.63 26.73
N ALA A 166 11.81 -8.87 27.99
CA ALA A 166 12.69 -8.66 29.14
C ALA A 166 13.96 -9.51 29.02
N ALA A 167 13.86 -10.78 28.62
CA ALA A 167 15.03 -11.65 28.47
C ALA A 167 16.02 -11.14 27.40
N ILE A 168 15.51 -10.65 26.27
CA ILE A 168 16.33 -10.07 25.20
C ILE A 168 16.99 -8.77 25.67
N ILE A 169 16.20 -7.88 26.30
CA ILE A 169 16.67 -6.58 26.81
C ILE A 169 17.72 -6.78 27.91
N ASP A 170 17.46 -7.67 28.88
CA ASP A 170 18.37 -7.99 29.97
C ASP A 170 19.72 -8.48 29.45
N LYS A 171 19.72 -9.40 28.48
CA LYS A 171 20.93 -9.89 27.84
C LYS A 171 21.68 -8.78 27.09
N ALA A 172 20.97 -7.98 26.30
CA ALA A 172 21.55 -6.94 25.47
C ALA A 172 22.17 -5.80 26.30
N LEU A 173 21.45 -5.31 27.31
CA LEU A 173 21.91 -4.23 28.17
C LEU A 173 23.04 -4.65 29.10
N THR A 174 22.99 -5.87 29.65
CA THR A 174 24.11 -6.41 30.44
C THR A 174 25.37 -6.51 29.59
N LYS A 175 25.26 -6.98 28.34
CA LYS A 175 26.37 -7.03 27.39
C LYS A 175 26.92 -5.63 27.07
N ALA A 176 26.05 -4.61 27.05
CA ALA A 176 26.44 -3.21 26.86
C ALA A 176 27.03 -2.55 28.13
N GLY A 177 27.12 -3.27 29.25
CA GLY A 177 27.70 -2.77 30.51
C GLY A 177 26.72 -2.04 31.43
N ALA A 178 25.42 -2.11 31.14
CA ALA A 178 24.39 -1.65 32.06
C ALA A 178 24.09 -2.70 33.14
N SER A 179 23.57 -2.27 34.28
CA SER A 179 23.18 -3.14 35.39
C SER A 179 21.76 -2.83 35.85
N LYS A 180 21.05 -3.85 36.32
CA LYS A 180 19.70 -3.72 36.85
C LYS A 180 19.78 -3.65 38.37
N VAL A 181 19.46 -2.48 38.94
CA VAL A 181 19.47 -2.22 40.38
C VAL A 181 18.04 -1.93 40.82
N GLU A 182 17.54 -2.70 41.78
CA GLU A 182 16.15 -2.58 42.29
C GLU A 182 15.10 -2.61 41.16
N GLY A 183 15.34 -3.45 40.14
CA GLY A 183 14.44 -3.60 38.99
C GLY A 183 14.54 -2.48 37.95
N LYS A 184 15.41 -1.48 38.13
CA LYS A 184 15.65 -0.38 37.17
C LYS A 184 17.02 -0.47 36.51
N TRP A 185 17.11 -0.05 35.24
CA TRP A 185 18.34 -0.05 34.47
C TRP A 185 19.21 1.17 34.76
N TYR A 186 20.49 0.91 35.02
CA TYR A 186 21.53 1.92 35.23
C TYR A 186 22.71 1.68 34.29
N TYR A 187 23.34 2.76 33.86
CA TYR A 187 24.62 2.76 33.16
C TYR A 187 25.53 3.80 33.81
N ASN A 188 26.76 3.41 34.17
CA ASN A 188 27.71 4.28 34.90
C ASN A 188 27.12 4.98 36.13
N GLY A 189 26.27 4.27 36.89
CA GLY A 189 25.64 4.81 38.11
C GLY A 189 24.45 5.76 37.88
N SER A 190 24.10 6.05 36.62
CA SER A 190 22.92 6.88 36.27
C SER A 190 21.79 6.02 35.68
N PRO A 191 20.51 6.32 35.98
CA PRO A 191 19.40 5.58 35.41
C PRO A 191 19.33 5.79 33.89
N ILE A 192 18.95 4.74 33.15
CA ILE A 192 18.64 4.86 31.72
C ILE A 192 17.24 5.47 31.58
N VAL A 193 17.18 6.73 31.18
CA VAL A 193 15.93 7.51 31.00
C VAL A 193 15.53 7.55 29.53
N ILE A 194 14.29 7.16 29.26
CA ILE A 194 13.70 7.15 27.92
C ILE A 194 12.78 8.36 27.73
N ASN A 195 13.20 9.32 26.92
CA ASN A 195 12.33 10.42 26.47
C ASN A 195 11.35 9.90 25.41
N PHE A 196 10.09 9.67 25.79
CA PHE A 196 9.05 9.16 24.89
C PHE A 196 8.05 10.27 24.58
N ILE A 197 8.08 10.79 23.35
CA ILE A 197 7.08 11.73 22.86
C ILE A 197 5.79 10.98 22.52
N ILE A 198 4.71 11.31 23.23
CA ILE A 198 3.39 10.69 23.09
C ILE A 198 2.41 11.72 22.55
N ARG A 199 1.81 11.41 21.40
CA ARG A 199 0.78 12.24 20.77
C ARG A 199 -0.53 12.19 21.54
N ILE A 200 -1.20 13.33 21.69
CA ILE A 200 -2.34 13.49 22.60
C ILE A 200 -3.69 13.69 21.93
N GLU A 201 -3.74 13.90 20.61
CA GLU A 201 -4.98 14.27 19.91
C GLU A 201 -5.84 13.07 19.50
N ASP A 202 -5.30 11.86 19.55
CA ASP A 202 -5.95 10.63 19.08
C ASP A 202 -5.48 9.40 19.88
N GLU A 203 -5.89 8.22 19.42
CA GLU A 203 -5.63 6.90 20.02
C GLU A 203 -4.14 6.61 20.28
N ARG A 204 -3.23 7.35 19.64
CA ARG A 204 -1.78 7.26 19.91
C ARG A 204 -1.43 7.58 21.35
N ARG A 205 -2.26 8.35 22.08
CA ARG A 205 -2.07 8.57 23.51
C ARG A 205 -2.14 7.26 24.29
N GLU A 206 -3.22 6.50 24.09
CA GLU A 206 -3.44 5.23 24.77
C GLU A 206 -2.39 4.19 24.38
N ILE A 207 -2.00 4.16 23.10
CA ILE A 207 -0.91 3.31 22.60
C ILE A 207 0.43 3.68 23.25
N GLY A 208 0.74 4.97 23.33
CA GLY A 208 1.96 5.47 23.96
C GLY A 208 2.00 5.19 25.46
N ASP A 209 0.89 5.38 26.17
CA ASP A 209 0.78 5.09 27.60
C ASP A 209 0.91 3.58 27.89
N MET A 210 0.35 2.73 27.04
CA MET A 210 0.51 1.28 27.11
C MET A 210 2.00 0.89 26.95
N LEU A 211 2.66 1.36 25.89
CA LEU A 211 4.07 1.02 25.65
C LEU A 211 5.00 1.62 26.72
N ALA A 212 4.74 2.85 27.17
CA ALA A 212 5.50 3.47 28.26
C ALA A 212 5.44 2.63 29.54
N SER A 213 4.25 2.13 29.89
CA SER A 213 4.06 1.26 31.06
C SER A 213 4.78 -0.09 30.88
N ALA A 214 4.75 -0.67 29.67
CA ALA A 214 5.48 -1.89 29.36
C ALA A 214 7.00 -1.69 29.46
N LEU A 215 7.54 -0.57 28.97
CA LEU A 215 8.95 -0.19 29.12
C LEU A 215 9.34 -0.03 30.61
N GLU A 216 8.48 0.59 31.41
CA GLU A 216 8.69 0.74 32.85
C GLU A 216 8.75 -0.63 33.56
N SER A 217 7.92 -1.59 33.15
CA SER A 217 7.89 -2.95 33.72
C SER A 217 9.13 -3.79 33.41
N VAL A 218 9.81 -3.54 32.27
CA VAL A 218 11.08 -4.22 31.94
C VAL A 218 12.30 -3.50 32.53
N GLY A 219 12.08 -2.41 33.26
CA GLY A 219 13.07 -1.76 34.10
C GLY A 219 13.58 -0.42 33.58
N PHE A 220 13.04 0.12 32.49
CA PHE A 220 13.40 1.48 32.09
C PHE A 220 12.76 2.54 32.99
N THR A 221 13.38 3.71 33.05
CA THR A 221 12.74 4.93 33.55
C THR A 221 12.21 5.69 32.35
N VAL A 222 10.91 5.95 32.26
CA VAL A 222 10.31 6.62 31.10
C VAL A 222 9.91 8.04 31.47
N ASN A 223 10.40 9.01 30.70
CA ASN A 223 9.96 10.38 30.70
C ASN A 223 8.88 10.54 29.62
N ARG A 224 7.61 10.51 30.02
CA ARG A 224 6.47 10.64 29.11
C ARG A 224 6.27 12.11 28.71
N LEU A 225 6.61 12.45 27.47
CA LEU A 225 6.50 13.78 26.91
C LEU A 225 5.22 13.91 26.08
N TYR A 226 4.13 14.32 26.71
CA TYR A 226 2.84 14.51 26.05
C TYR A 226 2.84 15.77 25.18
N MET A 227 2.70 15.61 23.85
CA MET A 227 2.82 16.70 22.88
C MET A 227 1.76 16.64 21.79
N ALA A 228 1.33 17.81 21.32
CA ALA A 228 0.47 17.96 20.14
C ALA A 228 1.29 17.97 18.82
N PHE A 229 0.63 17.97 17.67
CA PHE A 229 1.21 17.96 16.32
C PHE A 229 2.27 19.03 16.14
N GLY A 230 1.89 20.29 16.38
CA GLY A 230 2.78 21.42 16.18
C GLY A 230 4.00 21.42 17.10
N GLN A 231 3.98 20.66 18.20
CA GLN A 231 5.11 20.57 19.13
C GLN A 231 6.02 19.39 18.81
N ALA A 232 5.45 18.21 18.56
CA ALA A 232 6.20 16.98 18.35
C ALA A 232 6.95 16.98 17.01
N ILE A 233 6.30 17.43 15.93
CA ILE A 233 6.82 17.32 14.57
C ILE A 233 8.15 18.06 14.38
N PRO A 234 8.31 19.33 14.83
CA PRO A 234 9.59 20.04 14.71
C PRO A 234 10.74 19.43 15.54
N ILE A 235 10.44 18.67 16.59
CA ILE A 235 11.46 17.99 17.41
C ILE A 235 11.89 16.69 16.72
N VAL A 236 10.94 15.85 16.34
CA VAL A 236 11.26 14.51 15.81
C VAL A 236 11.93 14.60 14.44
N TYR A 237 11.38 15.42 13.54
CA TYR A 237 11.81 15.51 12.14
C TYR A 237 12.65 16.74 11.81
N GLY A 238 12.90 17.60 12.80
CA GLY A 238 13.61 18.87 12.61
C GLY A 238 14.88 19.03 13.43
N THR A 239 15.28 18.06 14.26
CA THR A 239 16.53 18.12 15.04
C THR A 239 17.41 16.91 14.79
N ASP A 240 18.71 17.05 15.04
CA ASP A 240 19.67 15.95 14.94
C ASP A 240 19.31 14.84 15.97
N PRO A 241 19.09 13.58 15.52
CA PRO A 241 18.82 12.47 16.42
C PRO A 241 19.91 12.25 17.49
N ALA A 242 21.17 12.62 17.24
CA ALA A 242 22.26 12.49 18.21
C ALA A 242 22.12 13.41 19.43
N GLU A 243 21.26 14.43 19.38
CA GLU A 243 20.94 15.27 20.53
C GLU A 243 20.04 14.57 21.56
N LEU A 244 19.44 13.42 21.21
CA LEU A 244 18.57 12.60 22.07
C LEU A 244 17.44 13.40 22.77
N GLN A 245 16.93 14.46 22.13
CA GLN A 245 15.73 15.17 22.58
C GLN A 245 14.51 14.24 22.64
N TRP A 246 14.53 13.16 21.88
CA TRP A 246 13.55 12.09 21.86
C TRP A 246 14.24 10.73 21.66
N HIS A 247 13.68 9.69 22.25
CA HIS A 247 14.06 8.29 22.03
C HIS A 247 12.98 7.53 21.27
N LEU A 248 11.71 7.82 21.57
CA LEU A 248 10.55 7.23 20.91
C LEU A 248 9.54 8.33 20.56
N TYR A 249 8.80 8.11 19.48
CA TYR A 249 7.66 8.94 19.12
C TYR A 249 6.51 8.10 18.57
N THR A 250 5.28 8.37 19.04
CA THR A 250 4.07 7.76 18.49
C THR A 250 3.69 8.42 17.15
N GLU A 251 4.03 7.77 16.04
CA GLU A 251 3.79 8.26 14.69
C GLU A 251 2.38 7.91 14.20
N GLY A 252 1.87 8.78 13.33
CA GLY A 252 0.64 8.53 12.57
C GLY A 252 0.86 9.01 11.14
N TRP A 253 0.49 8.17 10.17
CA TRP A 253 0.68 8.41 8.75
C TRP A 253 -0.65 8.31 8.02
N GLY A 254 -0.94 9.26 7.14
CA GLY A 254 -2.02 9.10 6.17
C GLY A 254 -1.48 8.41 4.93
N LYS A 255 -2.13 7.34 4.47
CA LYS A 255 -1.85 6.78 3.15
C LYS A 255 -2.29 7.77 2.08
N SER A 256 -1.52 7.90 1.02
CA SER A 256 -1.72 8.90 -0.04
C SER A 256 -2.38 8.31 -1.29
N VAL A 257 -2.23 7.01 -1.54
CA VAL A 257 -2.80 6.23 -2.65
C VAL A 257 -2.70 4.73 -2.34
N PRO A 258 -3.52 3.85 -2.97
CA PRO A 258 -3.22 2.43 -3.03
C PRO A 258 -2.10 2.18 -4.06
N GLU A 259 -1.19 1.26 -3.77
CA GLU A 259 -0.05 0.96 -4.65
C GLU A 259 0.03 -0.54 -4.97
N LYS A 260 -0.11 -0.88 -6.26
CA LYS A 260 -0.18 -2.28 -6.73
C LYS A 260 1.15 -3.01 -6.58
N TYR A 261 2.23 -2.35 -6.97
CA TYR A 261 3.61 -2.78 -6.81
C TYR A 261 4.36 -1.64 -6.12
N ASP A 262 4.56 -1.75 -4.82
CA ASP A 262 5.28 -0.74 -4.04
C ASP A 262 6.74 -0.66 -4.47
N TYR A 263 7.18 0.52 -4.87
CA TYR A 263 8.58 0.76 -5.23
C TYR A 263 9.24 1.83 -4.36
N SER A 264 8.48 2.56 -3.55
CA SER A 264 8.94 3.74 -2.82
C SER A 264 8.79 3.62 -1.31
N THR A 265 7.67 3.08 -0.84
CA THR A 265 7.30 2.99 0.58
C THR A 265 8.26 2.08 1.37
N ILE A 266 8.72 0.98 0.75
CA ILE A 266 9.79 0.12 1.27
C ILE A 266 11.07 0.90 1.62
N SER A 267 11.44 1.88 0.79
CA SER A 267 12.61 2.73 1.02
C SER A 267 12.29 3.85 2.01
N GLN A 268 11.11 4.47 1.87
CA GLN A 268 10.61 5.50 2.77
C GLN A 268 10.65 5.06 4.23
N PHE A 269 10.20 3.84 4.55
CA PHE A 269 10.13 3.39 5.94
C PHE A 269 11.26 2.49 6.40
N GLY A 270 12.20 2.15 5.51
CA GLY A 270 13.24 1.17 5.79
C GLY A 270 14.66 1.59 5.44
N ALA A 271 14.84 2.45 4.44
CA ALA A 271 16.14 2.70 3.83
C ALA A 271 16.65 4.13 4.13
N PRO A 272 17.79 4.29 4.81
CA PRO A 272 18.43 5.58 5.05
C PRO A 272 18.44 6.55 3.88
N TRP A 273 18.77 6.07 2.68
CA TRP A 273 18.99 6.92 1.51
C TRP A 273 17.76 7.75 1.10
N TYR A 274 16.54 7.31 1.47
CA TYR A 274 15.30 7.97 1.05
C TYR A 274 14.99 9.25 1.86
N GLY A 275 15.64 9.46 3.02
CA GLY A 275 15.45 10.66 3.85
C GLY A 275 14.32 10.58 4.88
N TRP A 276 13.77 9.39 5.13
CA TRP A 276 12.65 9.17 6.08
C TRP A 276 13.00 8.23 7.25
N MET A 277 14.30 7.99 7.41
CA MET A 277 14.90 7.33 8.56
C MET A 277 15.61 8.37 9.45
N PRO A 278 15.76 8.13 10.77
CA PRO A 278 16.39 9.08 11.68
C PRO A 278 17.71 9.64 11.12
N GLY A 279 17.74 10.97 10.98
CA GLY A 279 18.81 11.73 10.33
C GLY A 279 18.32 12.48 9.08
N TRP A 280 17.26 11.97 8.46
CA TRP A 280 16.46 12.66 7.43
C TRP A 280 17.24 13.09 6.18
N GLN A 281 18.45 12.57 5.97
CA GLN A 281 19.41 13.05 4.96
C GLN A 281 19.71 14.57 5.09
N GLU A 282 19.53 15.14 6.28
CA GLU A 282 19.90 16.53 6.56
C GLU A 282 21.42 16.63 6.80
N ALA A 283 22.07 17.57 6.13
CA ALA A 283 23.50 17.78 6.25
C ALA A 283 23.89 18.16 7.68
N GLY A 284 24.90 17.47 8.22
CA GLY A 284 25.41 17.71 9.57
C GLY A 284 24.70 16.92 10.67
N TYR A 285 23.55 16.30 10.39
CA TYR A 285 22.89 15.42 11.37
C TYR A 285 23.53 14.03 11.37
N TRP A 286 23.43 13.34 12.52
CA TRP A 286 23.70 11.91 12.57
C TRP A 286 22.68 11.14 11.72
N GLN A 287 23.16 10.21 10.90
CA GLN A 287 22.33 9.37 10.04
C GLN A 287 22.28 7.93 10.56
N TYR A 288 21.08 7.34 10.60
CA TYR A 288 20.96 5.89 10.59
C TYR A 288 21.52 5.35 9.27
N GLU A 289 22.31 4.28 9.30
CA GLU A 289 22.94 3.70 8.12
C GLU A 289 22.69 2.19 8.04
N ASN A 290 22.40 1.70 6.83
CA ASN A 290 22.31 0.28 6.52
C ASN A 290 22.49 0.07 5.02
N SER A 291 23.72 -0.19 4.59
CA SER A 291 24.08 -0.27 3.17
C SER A 291 23.35 -1.37 2.41
N THR A 292 22.99 -2.49 3.08
CA THR A 292 22.26 -3.58 2.42
C THR A 292 20.80 -3.22 2.18
N ILE A 293 20.12 -2.61 3.16
CA ILE A 293 18.74 -2.13 2.94
C ILE A 293 18.75 -1.00 1.90
N ASP A 294 19.76 -0.12 1.92
CA ASP A 294 19.92 0.91 0.89
C ASP A 294 20.08 0.30 -0.51
N GLU A 295 20.93 -0.71 -0.68
CA GLU A 295 21.12 -1.39 -1.96
C GLU A 295 19.83 -2.04 -2.45
N LEU A 296 19.11 -2.77 -1.57
CA LEU A 296 17.85 -3.42 -1.92
C LEU A 296 16.76 -2.39 -2.27
N GLY A 297 16.61 -1.36 -1.45
CA GLY A 297 15.65 -0.28 -1.66
C GLY A 297 15.92 0.48 -2.96
N LYS A 298 17.18 0.82 -3.25
CA LYS A 298 17.57 1.45 -4.53
C LYS A 298 17.31 0.53 -5.72
N LYS A 299 17.61 -0.77 -5.64
CA LYS A 299 17.29 -1.71 -6.73
C LYS A 299 15.80 -1.77 -7.05
N ILE A 300 14.95 -1.79 -6.02
CA ILE A 300 13.49 -1.78 -6.20
C ILE A 300 13.05 -0.44 -6.79
N TYR A 301 13.47 0.69 -6.19
CA TYR A 301 13.08 2.03 -6.61
C TYR A 301 13.52 2.35 -8.05
N MET A 302 14.71 1.90 -8.44
CA MET A 302 15.34 2.18 -9.74
C MET A 302 15.05 1.12 -10.82
N GLY A 303 14.20 0.13 -10.54
CA GLY A 303 13.85 -0.90 -11.55
C GLY A 303 15.02 -1.83 -11.91
N ILE A 304 15.92 -2.10 -10.97
CA ILE A 304 17.11 -2.95 -11.16
C ILE A 304 16.75 -4.41 -10.81
N PHE A 305 15.93 -5.01 -11.68
CA PHE A 305 15.54 -6.42 -11.66
C PHE A 305 15.12 -6.83 -13.08
N ASN A 306 15.09 -8.14 -13.36
CA ASN A 306 14.82 -8.68 -14.70
C ASN A 306 13.43 -9.29 -14.85
N SER A 307 12.66 -9.39 -13.76
CA SER A 307 11.32 -9.95 -13.78
C SER A 307 10.53 -9.51 -12.55
N LYS A 308 9.20 -9.74 -12.58
CA LYS A 308 8.36 -9.59 -11.39
C LYS A 308 8.84 -10.47 -10.24
N ASN A 309 9.23 -11.71 -10.52
CA ASN A 309 9.70 -12.64 -9.48
C ASN A 309 10.97 -12.12 -8.80
N GLU A 310 11.93 -11.60 -9.57
CA GLU A 310 13.15 -11.02 -9.00
C GLU A 310 12.85 -9.77 -8.17
N ARG A 311 11.93 -8.91 -8.64
CA ARG A 311 11.43 -7.78 -7.84
C ARG A 311 10.85 -8.25 -6.52
N ASP A 312 9.99 -9.27 -6.55
CA ASP A 312 9.32 -9.79 -5.36
C ASP A 312 10.33 -10.42 -4.39
N GLU A 313 11.36 -11.11 -4.89
CA GLU A 313 12.46 -11.62 -4.04
C GLU A 313 13.26 -10.50 -3.37
N LEU A 314 13.57 -9.42 -4.09
CA LEU A 314 14.24 -8.24 -3.51
C LEU A 314 13.36 -7.59 -2.43
N TYR A 315 12.07 -7.42 -2.74
CA TYR A 315 11.09 -6.81 -1.84
C TYR A 315 10.91 -7.62 -0.55
N ARG A 316 10.84 -8.95 -0.66
CA ARG A 316 10.79 -9.89 0.47
C ARG A 316 12.03 -9.78 1.36
N LYS A 317 13.23 -9.78 0.77
CA LYS A 317 14.49 -9.64 1.51
C LYS A 317 14.57 -8.31 2.25
N ALA A 318 14.23 -7.21 1.57
CA ALA A 318 14.23 -5.88 2.18
C ALA A 318 13.24 -5.80 3.35
N THR A 319 12.02 -6.30 3.16
CA THR A 319 10.97 -6.31 4.19
C THR A 319 11.41 -7.07 5.44
N GLU A 320 11.97 -8.27 5.27
CA GLU A 320 12.45 -9.08 6.40
C GLU A 320 13.57 -8.36 7.17
N MET A 321 14.52 -7.73 6.47
CA MET A 321 15.58 -6.94 7.10
C MET A 321 15.04 -5.73 7.86
N ILE A 322 14.06 -5.01 7.29
CA ILE A 322 13.43 -3.85 7.94
C ILE A 322 12.75 -4.27 9.24
N ILE A 323 12.01 -5.39 9.23
CA ILE A 323 11.43 -5.96 10.45
C ILE A 323 12.52 -6.28 11.48
N GLN A 324 13.62 -6.91 11.06
CA GLN A 324 14.73 -7.28 11.95
C GLN A 324 15.49 -6.07 12.52
N GLU A 325 15.62 -4.99 11.74
CA GLU A 325 16.26 -3.74 12.19
C GLU A 325 15.40 -2.95 13.17
N SER A 326 14.07 -3.04 13.03
CA SER A 326 13.09 -2.51 13.99
C SER A 326 13.32 -1.03 14.36
N VAL A 327 13.81 -0.21 13.43
CA VAL A 327 13.92 1.26 13.66
C VAL A 327 12.53 1.88 13.85
N ARG A 328 11.51 1.23 13.29
CA ARG A 328 10.11 1.59 13.44
C ARG A 328 9.30 0.35 13.84
N ILE A 329 8.58 0.45 14.95
CA ILE A 329 7.67 -0.59 15.43
C ILE A 329 6.29 -0.30 14.87
N TRP A 330 5.87 -1.06 13.87
CA TRP A 330 4.53 -0.92 13.30
C TRP A 330 3.48 -1.43 14.28
N VAL A 331 2.33 -0.77 14.35
CA VAL A 331 1.27 -1.09 15.31
C VAL A 331 0.02 -1.55 14.58
N ALA A 332 -0.58 -0.67 13.78
CA ALA A 332 -1.83 -0.96 13.10
C ALA A 332 -2.07 -0.04 11.89
N THR A 333 -2.84 -0.54 10.92
CA THR A 333 -3.53 0.32 9.94
C THR A 333 -4.94 0.56 10.44
N ARG A 334 -5.42 1.79 10.33
CA ARG A 334 -6.78 2.19 10.71
C ARG A 334 -7.69 2.08 9.49
N LEU A 335 -8.82 1.43 9.66
CA LEU A 335 -9.94 1.51 8.73
C LEU A 335 -10.67 2.82 9.01
N GLU A 336 -10.22 3.89 8.36
CA GLU A 336 -10.83 5.20 8.46
C GLU A 336 -12.26 5.15 7.96
N VAL A 337 -13.14 5.80 8.72
CA VAL A 337 -14.58 5.84 8.49
C VAL A 337 -14.96 7.26 8.13
N HIS A 338 -15.44 7.47 6.90
CA HIS A 338 -15.80 8.78 6.37
C HIS A 338 -17.31 8.87 6.17
N PRO A 339 -18.03 9.68 6.97
CA PRO A 339 -19.46 9.86 6.81
C PRO A 339 -19.79 10.95 5.79
N ALA A 340 -20.85 10.74 5.03
CA ALA A 340 -21.46 11.73 4.14
C ALA A 340 -22.98 11.71 4.31
N LYS A 341 -23.65 12.85 4.13
CA LYS A 341 -25.11 12.85 4.01
C LYS A 341 -25.53 12.10 2.76
N LYS A 342 -26.66 11.41 2.83
CA LYS A 342 -27.22 10.63 1.72
C LYS A 342 -27.51 11.43 0.45
N GLU A 343 -27.75 12.74 0.56
CA GLU A 343 -27.95 13.63 -0.58
C GLU A 343 -26.66 13.95 -1.36
N VAL A 344 -25.49 13.70 -0.76
CA VAL A 344 -24.18 13.90 -1.42
C VAL A 344 -23.96 12.79 -2.44
N SER A 345 -23.66 13.18 -3.68
CA SER A 345 -23.43 12.29 -4.81
C SER A 345 -22.05 12.53 -5.41
N GLY A 346 -21.54 11.57 -6.19
CA GLY A 346 -20.25 11.68 -6.89
C GLY A 346 -19.03 11.27 -6.06
N LEU A 347 -19.21 10.68 -4.88
CA LEU A 347 -18.10 10.20 -4.05
C LEU A 347 -17.65 8.78 -4.46
N THR A 348 -16.36 8.66 -4.76
CA THR A 348 -15.64 7.40 -4.99
C THR A 348 -15.01 6.90 -3.69
N GLU A 349 -15.20 5.62 -3.38
CA GLU A 349 -14.58 4.95 -2.23
C GLU A 349 -13.17 4.46 -2.62
N ASP A 350 -12.21 5.37 -2.63
CA ASP A 350 -10.80 5.04 -2.91
C ASP A 350 -10.24 4.14 -1.80
N VAL A 351 -9.67 2.99 -2.17
CA VAL A 351 -9.25 1.96 -1.22
C VAL A 351 -7.94 2.28 -0.50
N GLY A 352 -7.21 3.31 -0.93
CA GLY A 352 -6.01 3.77 -0.24
C GLY A 352 -6.22 5.03 0.58
N THR A 353 -7.13 5.92 0.15
CA THR A 353 -7.31 7.25 0.77
C THR A 353 -8.72 7.59 1.22
N GLY A 354 -9.69 6.72 0.98
CA GLY A 354 -11.09 6.96 1.28
C GLY A 354 -11.61 8.19 0.54
N LEU A 355 -12.17 9.15 1.28
CA LEU A 355 -12.72 10.36 0.66
C LEU A 355 -11.68 11.45 0.37
N ARG A 356 -10.39 11.22 0.67
CA ARG A 356 -9.30 12.20 0.52
C ARG A 356 -8.63 12.21 -0.87
N SER A 357 -9.08 11.38 -1.80
CA SER A 357 -8.54 11.31 -3.17
C SER A 357 -8.86 12.59 -3.97
N PRO A 358 -8.03 12.96 -4.98
CA PRO A 358 -8.34 14.06 -5.89
C PRO A 358 -9.60 13.81 -6.74
N LEU A 359 -10.07 12.57 -6.83
CA LEU A 359 -11.26 12.21 -7.61
C LEU A 359 -12.53 12.84 -7.02
N ASN A 360 -12.65 12.84 -5.69
CA ASN A 360 -13.86 13.29 -5.01
C ASN A 360 -14.19 14.78 -5.16
N PRO A 361 -13.27 15.75 -4.96
CA PRO A 361 -13.61 17.15 -5.15
C PRO A 361 -14.08 17.46 -6.58
N ARG A 362 -13.58 16.73 -7.59
CA ARG A 362 -13.99 16.90 -9.01
C ARG A 362 -15.43 16.48 -9.27
N GLU A 363 -15.89 15.45 -8.57
CA GLU A 363 -17.14 14.76 -8.88
C GLU A 363 -18.27 15.04 -7.89
N VAL A 364 -17.95 15.55 -6.69
CA VAL A 364 -18.94 15.73 -5.63
C VAL A 364 -19.96 16.82 -5.96
N TYR A 365 -21.23 16.52 -5.73
CA TYR A 365 -22.33 17.48 -5.85
C TYR A 365 -23.50 17.11 -4.95
N ILE A 366 -24.36 18.09 -4.67
CA ILE A 366 -25.67 17.89 -4.06
C ILE A 366 -26.72 18.47 -5.01
N PRO A 367 -27.74 17.69 -5.45
CA PRO A 367 -28.77 18.19 -6.36
C PRO A 367 -29.42 19.48 -5.84
N GLY A 368 -29.46 20.51 -6.70
CA GLY A 368 -30.06 21.81 -6.36
C GLY A 368 -29.21 22.73 -5.48
N LYS A 369 -27.96 22.37 -5.16
CA LYS A 369 -27.01 23.23 -4.44
C LYS A 369 -25.77 23.51 -5.29
N THR A 370 -25.22 24.71 -5.14
CA THR A 370 -23.96 25.15 -5.77
C THR A 370 -22.75 24.96 -4.86
N THR A 371 -22.97 24.61 -3.60
CA THR A 371 -21.93 24.53 -2.57
C THR A 371 -21.98 23.19 -1.85
N VAL A 372 -20.82 22.59 -1.67
CA VAL A 372 -20.60 21.41 -0.83
C VAL A 372 -19.66 21.77 0.31
N LYS A 373 -20.02 21.42 1.55
CA LYS A 373 -19.23 21.68 2.75
C LYS A 373 -18.49 20.43 3.22
N ILE A 374 -17.18 20.52 3.37
CA ILE A 374 -16.30 19.42 3.76
C ILE A 374 -15.75 19.69 5.15
N GLY A 375 -15.91 18.73 6.05
CA GLY A 375 -15.25 18.77 7.36
C GLY A 375 -13.89 18.08 7.34
N HIS A 376 -12.91 18.69 8.01
CA HIS A 376 -11.56 18.16 8.22
C HIS A 376 -11.12 18.41 9.68
N LEU A 377 -10.15 17.66 10.23
CA LEU A 377 -9.69 17.89 11.60
C LEU A 377 -8.98 19.25 11.76
N TRP A 378 -8.17 19.64 10.78
CA TRP A 378 -7.54 20.96 10.69
C TRP A 378 -7.53 21.45 9.24
N ILE A 379 -7.70 22.76 9.05
CA ILE A 379 -7.47 23.41 7.75
C ILE A 379 -6.03 23.91 7.67
N HIS A 380 -5.46 24.33 8.80
CA HIS A 380 -4.08 24.76 8.88
C HIS A 380 -3.47 24.35 10.21
N THR A 381 -2.19 23.99 10.18
CA THR A 381 -1.35 23.87 11.37
C THR A 381 -0.06 24.66 11.14
N GLU A 382 0.56 25.16 12.20
CA GLU A 382 1.86 25.85 12.12
C GLU A 382 2.99 24.93 11.60
N SER A 383 2.74 23.61 11.53
CA SER A 383 3.66 22.61 11.00
C SER A 383 3.17 22.03 9.66
N SER A 384 2.38 22.78 8.90
CA SER A 384 1.96 22.45 7.53
C SER A 384 2.39 23.55 6.57
N ALA A 385 3.07 23.20 5.47
CA ALA A 385 3.59 24.16 4.50
C ALA A 385 3.10 23.89 3.08
N TRP A 386 2.74 24.94 2.35
CA TRP A 386 2.27 24.91 0.97
C TRP A 386 3.37 25.47 0.06
N ASN A 387 4.36 24.64 -0.25
CA ASN A 387 5.33 24.88 -1.32
C ASN A 387 5.55 23.55 -2.08
N PRO A 388 5.81 23.58 -3.39
CA PRO A 388 5.84 22.37 -4.22
C PRO A 388 7.12 21.53 -4.11
N ILE A 389 8.11 21.96 -3.31
CA ILE A 389 9.46 21.38 -3.31
C ILE A 389 9.71 20.55 -2.05
N GLY A 390 9.56 21.15 -0.86
CA GLY A 390 9.72 20.49 0.44
C GLY A 390 8.52 20.68 1.38
N GLY A 391 7.41 21.19 0.84
CA GLY A 391 6.11 21.29 1.51
C GLY A 391 5.17 20.17 1.10
N HIS A 392 3.88 20.31 1.43
CA HIS A 392 2.85 19.30 1.14
C HIS A 392 3.21 17.89 1.69
N ASP A 393 3.82 17.84 2.88
CA ASP A 393 4.28 16.60 3.54
C ASP A 393 3.24 16.01 4.51
N ASP A 394 2.07 16.65 4.64
CA ASP A 394 1.05 16.34 5.62
C ASP A 394 -0.38 16.39 5.03
N VAL A 395 -1.31 15.64 5.64
CA VAL A 395 -2.68 15.56 5.13
C VAL A 395 -3.44 16.90 5.20
N TYR A 396 -3.09 17.80 6.13
CA TYR A 396 -3.75 19.11 6.27
C TYR A 396 -3.39 20.06 5.13
N SER A 397 -2.23 19.90 4.50
CA SER A 397 -1.84 20.66 3.31
C SER A 397 -2.23 19.94 2.01
N VAL A 398 -2.06 18.62 1.94
CA VAL A 398 -2.26 17.83 0.71
C VAL A 398 -3.73 17.69 0.32
N ASP A 399 -4.65 17.48 1.28
CA ASP A 399 -6.03 17.11 0.95
C ASP A 399 -6.79 18.24 0.24
N MET A 400 -6.55 19.50 0.61
CA MET A 400 -7.08 20.65 -0.11
C MET A 400 -6.32 20.91 -1.41
N TRP A 401 -4.99 20.75 -1.40
CA TRP A 401 -4.17 20.91 -2.59
C TRP A 401 -4.61 19.97 -3.73
N ARG A 402 -5.08 18.76 -3.42
CA ARG A 402 -5.65 17.79 -4.38
C ARG A 402 -6.90 18.27 -5.12
N ALA A 403 -7.59 19.28 -4.62
CA ALA A 403 -8.69 19.95 -5.33
C ALA A 403 -8.20 21.12 -6.19
N ILE A 404 -6.98 21.61 -5.95
CA ILE A 404 -6.42 22.81 -6.57
C ILE A 404 -5.50 22.49 -7.75
N HIS A 405 -4.78 21.37 -7.74
CA HIS A 405 -3.93 20.96 -8.86
C HIS A 405 -4.45 19.68 -9.53
N ASP A 406 -4.12 19.51 -10.81
CA ASP A 406 -4.24 18.23 -11.50
C ASP A 406 -2.91 17.46 -11.42
N PRO A 407 -2.93 16.18 -11.02
CA PRO A 407 -1.75 15.35 -11.14
C PRO A 407 -1.48 15.00 -12.61
N PHE A 408 -0.21 14.78 -13.00
CA PHE A 408 0.11 14.37 -14.37
C PHE A 408 -0.36 12.94 -14.65
N MET A 409 -0.15 12.06 -13.68
CA MET A 409 -0.65 10.68 -13.60
C MET A 409 -1.17 10.45 -12.17
N TRP A 410 -2.07 9.48 -12.00
CA TRP A 410 -2.61 9.14 -10.67
C TRP A 410 -2.68 7.63 -10.47
N ARG A 411 -3.13 7.18 -9.30
CA ARG A 411 -3.38 5.77 -9.00
C ARG A 411 -4.85 5.46 -9.20
N HIS A 412 -5.13 4.34 -9.88
CA HIS A 412 -6.49 3.84 -9.99
C HIS A 412 -7.04 3.56 -8.58
N PRO A 413 -8.23 4.08 -8.21
CA PRO A 413 -8.70 4.11 -6.82
C PRO A 413 -8.98 2.73 -6.22
N PHE A 414 -9.08 1.69 -7.07
CA PHE A 414 -9.31 0.32 -6.64
C PHE A 414 -8.09 -0.58 -6.81
N SER A 415 -7.50 -0.71 -8.02
CA SER A 415 -6.35 -1.58 -8.25
C SER A 415 -5.01 -1.04 -7.73
N GLY A 416 -4.86 0.27 -7.52
CA GLY A 416 -3.58 0.89 -7.19
C GLY A 416 -2.56 0.91 -8.34
N ALA A 417 -2.98 0.63 -9.57
CA ALA A 417 -2.12 0.76 -10.76
C ALA A 417 -2.01 2.24 -11.20
N PRO A 418 -0.86 2.70 -11.71
CA PRO A 418 -0.76 4.02 -12.33
C PRO A 418 -1.70 4.15 -13.53
N ILE A 419 -2.37 5.29 -13.64
CA ILE A 419 -3.25 5.66 -14.76
C ILE A 419 -2.90 7.07 -15.26
N PRO A 420 -3.04 7.35 -16.58
CA PRO A 420 -2.88 8.70 -17.09
C PRO A 420 -3.93 9.62 -16.46
N PHE A 421 -3.53 10.86 -16.16
CA PHE A 421 -4.44 11.90 -15.67
C PHE A 421 -4.40 13.11 -16.61
N ARG A 422 -3.51 14.09 -16.35
CA ARG A 422 -3.30 15.22 -17.25
C ARG A 422 -2.46 14.85 -18.48
N TRP A 423 -1.49 13.95 -18.32
CA TRP A 423 -0.60 13.51 -19.39
C TRP A 423 -0.95 12.09 -19.80
N ASN A 424 -1.25 11.90 -21.07
CA ASN A 424 -1.34 10.56 -21.64
C ASN A 424 0.06 10.12 -22.11
N TYR A 425 0.27 8.82 -22.32
CA TYR A 425 1.60 8.32 -22.66
C TYR A 425 1.60 7.10 -23.56
N LYS A 426 2.75 6.90 -24.21
CA LYS A 426 3.11 5.65 -24.89
C LYS A 426 4.51 5.23 -24.48
N VAL A 427 4.65 3.99 -24.03
CA VAL A 427 5.94 3.41 -23.62
C VAL A 427 6.55 2.60 -24.76
N THR A 428 7.87 2.63 -24.86
CA THR A 428 8.67 1.70 -25.66
C THR A 428 9.88 1.33 -24.81
N THR A 429 10.09 0.04 -24.58
CA THR A 429 11.19 -0.46 -23.76
C THR A 429 11.94 -1.59 -24.44
N ALA A 430 13.25 -1.67 -24.21
CA ALA A 430 14.10 -2.78 -24.65
C ALA A 430 14.13 -3.94 -23.64
N GLY A 431 13.27 -3.90 -22.61
CA GLY A 431 13.27 -4.88 -21.53
C GLY A 431 14.37 -4.59 -20.49
N PRO A 432 14.57 -5.49 -19.52
CA PRO A 432 15.45 -5.25 -18.39
C PRO A 432 16.95 -5.18 -18.74
N THR A 433 17.36 -5.87 -19.81
CA THR A 433 18.76 -6.05 -20.21
C THR A 433 19.13 -5.38 -21.54
N GLY A 434 18.13 -4.98 -22.33
CA GLY A 434 18.35 -4.29 -23.60
C GLY A 434 18.54 -2.79 -23.44
N SER A 435 18.82 -2.11 -24.54
CA SER A 435 18.85 -0.64 -24.58
C SER A 435 18.35 -0.10 -25.92
N LEU A 436 17.82 1.11 -25.88
CA LEU A 436 17.33 1.88 -27.01
C LEU A 436 18.28 3.07 -27.26
N PRO A 437 18.52 3.46 -28.53
CA PRO A 437 19.28 4.67 -28.80
C PRO A 437 18.50 5.91 -28.35
N VAL A 438 19.18 6.80 -27.63
CA VAL A 438 18.66 8.15 -27.36
C VAL A 438 19.09 9.05 -28.53
N PRO A 439 18.17 9.83 -29.12
CA PRO A 439 18.52 10.78 -30.17
C PRO A 439 19.62 11.74 -29.69
N GLU A 440 20.64 11.95 -30.53
CA GLU A 440 21.79 12.82 -30.21
C GLU A 440 21.35 14.24 -29.80
N ASP A 441 20.17 14.63 -30.27
CA ASP A 441 19.58 15.95 -30.19
C ASP A 441 18.62 16.12 -29.00
N ALA A 442 18.40 15.06 -28.21
CA ALA A 442 17.78 15.15 -26.90
C ALA A 442 18.65 16.00 -25.96
N ILE A 443 18.01 16.67 -25.00
CA ILE A 443 18.63 17.64 -24.11
C ILE A 443 18.63 17.15 -22.66
N ILE A 444 19.57 17.66 -21.87
CA ILE A 444 19.61 17.53 -20.42
C ILE A 444 20.16 18.83 -19.83
N TRP A 445 19.69 19.24 -18.66
CA TRP A 445 20.23 20.39 -17.96
C TRP A 445 21.53 20.01 -17.24
N ASP A 446 22.57 20.83 -17.38
CA ASP A 446 23.78 20.72 -16.58
C ASP A 446 23.88 21.89 -15.59
N ALA A 447 23.58 21.59 -14.33
CA ALA A 447 23.57 22.55 -13.23
C ALA A 447 24.95 23.15 -12.90
N VAL A 448 26.06 22.52 -13.33
CA VAL A 448 27.40 23.09 -13.08
C VAL A 448 27.72 24.20 -14.07
N SER A 449 27.17 24.13 -15.28
CA SER A 449 27.44 25.10 -16.35
C SER A 449 26.27 26.02 -16.67
N ASP A 450 25.15 25.89 -15.97
CA ASP A 450 23.91 26.63 -16.18
C ASP A 450 23.42 26.61 -17.63
N THR A 451 23.47 25.43 -18.29
CA THR A 451 23.08 25.31 -19.70
C THR A 451 22.40 23.99 -20.04
N TRP A 452 21.50 24.05 -21.03
CA TRP A 452 21.02 22.87 -21.75
C TRP A 452 22.12 22.30 -22.63
N LYS A 453 22.42 21.01 -22.45
CA LYS A 453 23.36 20.26 -23.29
C LYS A 453 22.61 19.22 -24.11
N THR A 454 23.06 19.00 -25.34
CA THR A 454 22.65 17.81 -26.10
C THR A 454 23.31 16.58 -25.51
N VAL A 455 22.59 15.47 -25.43
CA VAL A 455 23.11 14.20 -24.90
C VAL A 455 24.24 13.63 -25.77
N GLY A 456 24.21 13.88 -27.09
CA GLY A 456 25.26 13.49 -28.02
C GLY A 456 25.22 12.01 -28.44
N LYS A 457 26.31 11.57 -29.09
CA LYS A 457 26.42 10.25 -29.72
C LYS A 457 26.58 9.12 -28.71
N GLY A 458 25.94 7.99 -29.00
CA GLY A 458 26.14 6.74 -28.25
C GLY A 458 25.41 6.65 -26.91
N VAL A 459 24.57 7.63 -26.57
CA VAL A 459 23.73 7.57 -25.38
C VAL A 459 22.58 6.58 -25.62
N THR A 460 22.34 5.71 -24.64
CA THR A 460 21.25 4.73 -24.66
C THR A 460 20.43 4.82 -23.37
N ALA A 461 19.21 4.27 -23.43
CA ALA A 461 18.29 4.17 -22.30
C ALA A 461 17.51 2.85 -22.39
N LYS A 462 17.09 2.26 -21.27
CA LYS A 462 16.22 1.08 -21.26
C LYS A 462 14.84 1.37 -21.84
N SER A 463 14.29 2.54 -21.53
CA SER A 463 12.92 2.90 -21.88
C SER A 463 12.81 4.32 -22.43
N LYS A 464 11.87 4.48 -23.36
CA LYS A 464 11.41 5.75 -23.89
C LYS A 464 9.92 5.90 -23.57
N VAL A 465 9.54 7.02 -23.00
CA VAL A 465 8.14 7.40 -22.78
C VAL A 465 7.84 8.63 -23.61
N VAL A 466 6.79 8.57 -24.41
CA VAL A 466 6.27 9.72 -25.15
C VAL A 466 5.02 10.21 -24.44
N PHE A 467 5.12 11.32 -23.73
CA PHE A 467 3.97 11.97 -23.09
C PHE A 467 3.26 12.89 -24.08
N ASP A 468 1.94 12.83 -24.10
CA ASP A 468 1.05 13.75 -24.80
C ASP A 468 0.57 14.84 -23.82
N LEU A 469 1.08 16.05 -24.02
CA LEU A 469 0.78 17.22 -23.18
C LEU A 469 -0.35 18.06 -23.77
N SER A 470 -1.12 17.56 -24.75
CA SER A 470 -2.19 18.33 -25.42
C SER A 470 -3.33 18.76 -24.48
N LYS A 471 -3.50 18.07 -23.33
CA LYS A 471 -4.44 18.48 -22.27
C LYS A 471 -3.82 19.46 -21.27
N TYR A 472 -2.52 19.72 -21.35
CA TYR A 472 -1.76 20.53 -20.40
C TYR A 472 -1.27 21.83 -21.04
N VAL A 473 -0.37 21.73 -22.02
CA VAL A 473 0.16 22.90 -22.75
C VAL A 473 -0.97 23.53 -23.57
N GLY A 474 -1.16 24.84 -23.40
CA GLY A 474 -2.25 25.61 -24.00
C GLY A 474 -3.51 25.73 -23.13
N SER A 475 -3.63 24.97 -22.04
CA SER A 475 -4.60 25.26 -20.98
C SER A 475 -4.10 26.43 -20.11
N LYS A 476 -4.84 26.83 -19.08
CA LYS A 476 -4.47 27.99 -18.24
C LYS A 476 -4.23 27.62 -16.79
N TRP A 477 -3.27 28.33 -16.20
CA TRP A 477 -3.13 28.49 -14.76
C TRP A 477 -4.32 29.28 -14.18
N HIS A 478 -4.56 29.15 -12.87
CA HIS A 478 -5.67 29.84 -12.18
C HIS A 478 -5.61 31.36 -12.26
N ASN A 479 -4.42 31.95 -12.43
CA ASN A 479 -4.23 33.39 -12.67
C ASN A 479 -4.61 33.83 -14.10
N GLY A 480 -5.06 32.90 -14.95
CA GLY A 480 -5.49 33.13 -16.33
C GLY A 480 -4.36 33.11 -17.37
N GLN A 481 -3.11 32.89 -16.97
CA GLN A 481 -1.98 32.79 -17.90
C GLN A 481 -1.95 31.41 -18.56
N PRO A 482 -1.59 31.32 -19.86
CA PRO A 482 -1.49 30.04 -20.54
C PRO A 482 -0.30 29.24 -20.02
N ILE A 483 -0.49 27.94 -19.85
CA ILE A 483 0.57 26.97 -19.58
C ILE A 483 1.36 26.75 -20.88
N THR A 484 2.67 26.93 -20.85
CA THR A 484 3.56 26.81 -22.00
C THR A 484 4.70 25.83 -21.75
N TRP A 485 5.51 25.57 -22.79
CA TRP A 485 6.74 24.79 -22.65
C TRP A 485 7.76 25.41 -21.68
N ALA A 486 7.66 26.72 -21.39
CA ALA A 486 8.49 27.35 -20.36
C ALA A 486 8.23 26.73 -18.98
N ASP A 487 6.98 26.41 -18.65
CA ASP A 487 6.61 25.78 -17.38
C ASP A 487 7.21 24.38 -17.25
N VAL A 488 7.21 23.59 -18.33
CA VAL A 488 7.83 22.25 -18.38
C VAL A 488 9.35 22.34 -18.29
N LEU A 489 9.97 23.25 -19.04
CA LEU A 489 11.42 23.43 -19.05
C LEU A 489 11.95 23.92 -17.71
N TYR A 490 11.24 24.83 -17.05
CA TYR A 490 11.63 25.35 -15.74
C TYR A 490 11.53 24.27 -14.66
N ALA A 491 10.50 23.42 -14.67
CA ALA A 491 10.39 22.31 -13.73
C ALA A 491 11.57 21.33 -13.86
N ILE A 492 11.96 20.98 -15.10
CA ILE A 492 13.15 20.16 -15.35
C ILE A 492 14.42 20.87 -14.85
N TYR A 493 14.60 22.15 -15.21
CA TYR A 493 15.72 22.98 -14.74
C TYR A 493 15.84 22.95 -13.22
N GLN A 494 14.76 23.32 -12.52
CA GLN A 494 14.72 23.44 -11.06
C GLN A 494 15.06 22.10 -10.38
N ALA A 495 14.52 20.98 -10.87
CA ALA A 495 14.82 19.67 -10.32
C ALA A 495 16.32 19.33 -10.42
N PHE A 496 16.96 19.61 -11.57
CA PHE A 496 18.39 19.37 -11.75
C PHE A 496 19.26 20.35 -10.93
N GLU A 497 18.85 21.60 -10.82
CA GLU A 497 19.54 22.60 -10.01
C GLU A 497 19.55 22.22 -8.53
N ILE A 498 18.41 21.87 -7.95
CA ILE A 498 18.33 21.47 -6.53
C ILE A 498 19.17 20.21 -6.30
N ALA A 499 19.15 19.27 -7.24
CA ALA A 499 19.89 18.01 -7.11
C ALA A 499 21.41 18.16 -7.26
N TYR A 500 21.88 19.03 -8.16
CA TYR A 500 23.27 18.99 -8.63
C TYR A 500 24.04 20.32 -8.55
N ASP A 501 23.38 21.47 -8.37
CA ASP A 501 24.11 22.71 -8.08
C ASP A 501 24.71 22.62 -6.66
N PRO A 502 26.04 22.78 -6.48
CA PRO A 502 26.68 22.61 -5.17
C PRO A 502 26.18 23.57 -4.08
N VAL A 503 25.68 24.76 -4.44
CA VAL A 503 25.17 25.72 -3.47
C VAL A 503 23.76 25.33 -3.06
N LYS A 504 22.85 25.15 -4.01
CA LYS A 504 21.44 24.81 -3.77
C LYS A 504 21.31 23.46 -3.07
N SER A 505 22.05 22.45 -3.53
CA SER A 505 22.05 21.12 -2.91
C SER A 505 22.59 21.13 -1.47
N SER A 506 23.47 22.07 -1.12
CA SER A 506 23.94 22.22 0.27
C SER A 506 22.92 22.92 1.18
N ILE A 507 22.04 23.74 0.62
CA ILE A 507 20.99 24.47 1.37
C ILE A 507 19.79 23.55 1.63
N GLU A 508 19.36 22.79 0.62
CA GLU A 508 18.22 21.85 0.69
C GLU A 508 18.69 20.40 0.54
N SER A 509 19.59 19.96 1.43
CA SER A 509 20.31 18.68 1.27
C SER A 509 19.41 17.45 1.31
N SER A 510 18.37 17.47 2.15
CA SER A 510 17.41 16.36 2.24
C SER A 510 16.64 16.16 0.94
N ILE A 511 16.25 17.25 0.28
CA ILE A 511 15.57 17.24 -1.02
C ILE A 511 16.53 16.82 -2.13
N ALA A 512 17.74 17.39 -2.14
CA ALA A 512 18.78 17.11 -3.13
C ALA A 512 19.21 15.63 -3.11
N ALA A 513 19.30 15.01 -1.93
CA ALA A 513 19.66 13.61 -1.77
C ALA A 513 18.73 12.69 -2.57
N THR A 514 17.41 12.81 -2.38
CA THR A 514 16.41 11.98 -3.05
C THR A 514 16.24 12.34 -4.54
N LEU A 515 16.28 13.62 -4.89
CA LEU A 515 16.21 14.06 -6.28
C LEU A 515 17.40 13.56 -7.10
N SER A 516 18.62 13.62 -6.55
CA SER A 516 19.82 13.15 -7.24
C SER A 516 19.76 11.66 -7.56
N GLU A 517 19.23 10.83 -6.66
CA GLU A 517 19.05 9.39 -6.93
C GLU A 517 18.02 9.14 -8.03
N THR A 518 16.93 9.91 -8.04
CA THR A 518 15.86 9.78 -9.05
C THR A 518 16.34 10.23 -10.43
N LEU A 519 17.00 11.40 -10.50
CA LEU A 519 17.43 12.02 -11.75
C LEU A 519 18.59 11.31 -12.44
N LYS A 520 19.39 10.50 -11.72
CA LYS A 520 20.49 9.69 -12.28
C LYS A 520 20.06 8.80 -13.45
N LEU A 521 18.80 8.34 -13.45
CA LEU A 521 18.28 7.47 -14.51
C LEU A 521 17.77 8.24 -15.73
N PHE A 522 17.60 9.56 -15.66
CA PHE A 522 17.15 10.35 -16.80
C PHE A 522 18.29 10.54 -17.79
N LYS A 523 18.08 10.07 -19.03
CA LYS A 523 19.08 10.05 -20.11
C LYS A 523 18.88 11.17 -21.11
N GLY A 524 17.74 11.86 -21.09
CA GLY A 524 17.48 13.03 -21.90
C GLY A 524 15.99 13.29 -22.12
N PHE A 525 15.69 14.49 -22.60
CA PHE A 525 14.36 14.97 -22.91
C PHE A 525 14.33 15.45 -24.37
N ARG A 526 13.20 15.32 -25.06
CA ARG A 526 13.04 15.90 -26.40
C ARG A 526 11.61 16.39 -26.63
N ILE A 527 11.48 17.65 -27.01
CA ILE A 527 10.20 18.25 -27.40
C ILE A 527 9.96 17.90 -28.88
N VAL A 528 8.82 17.28 -29.17
CA VAL A 528 8.42 16.84 -30.51
C VAL A 528 7.04 17.39 -30.86
N ASP A 529 6.91 17.93 -32.08
CA ASP A 529 5.67 18.52 -32.63
C ASP A 529 4.98 19.56 -31.73
N GLU A 530 5.74 20.20 -30.84
CA GLU A 530 5.27 21.17 -29.83
C GLU A 530 4.15 20.66 -28.90
N LYS A 531 3.93 19.34 -28.86
CA LYS A 531 2.86 18.69 -28.07
C LYS A 531 3.33 17.49 -27.28
N TYR A 532 4.40 16.84 -27.73
CA TYR A 532 4.91 15.62 -27.12
C TYR A 532 6.24 15.87 -26.42
N LEU A 533 6.35 15.33 -25.21
CA LEU A 533 7.63 15.23 -24.50
C LEU A 533 8.11 13.78 -24.57
N GLU A 534 9.19 13.54 -25.28
CA GLU A 534 9.91 12.27 -25.17
C GLU A 534 10.85 12.33 -23.96
N VAL A 535 10.72 11.36 -23.07
CA VAL A 535 11.60 11.18 -21.91
C VAL A 535 12.30 9.83 -22.04
N TYR A 536 13.61 9.84 -21.89
CA TYR A 536 14.45 8.65 -21.97
C TYR A 536 14.97 8.33 -20.58
N VAL A 537 14.68 7.14 -20.08
CA VAL A 537 15.09 6.71 -18.74
C VAL A 537 15.78 5.36 -18.79
N ASP A 538 16.85 5.22 -18.02
CA ASP A 538 17.53 3.94 -17.77
C ASP A 538 16.81 3.13 -16.68
N TYR A 539 15.48 3.07 -16.80
CA TYR A 539 14.55 2.43 -15.88
C TYR A 539 13.72 1.38 -16.63
N TRP A 540 13.45 0.25 -15.98
CA TRP A 540 12.57 -0.78 -16.48
C TRP A 540 11.65 -1.32 -15.38
N HIS A 541 10.42 -1.61 -15.75
CA HIS A 541 9.46 -2.36 -14.94
C HIS A 541 8.69 -3.31 -15.86
N PHE A 542 8.18 -4.42 -15.33
CA PHE A 542 7.35 -5.36 -16.11
C PHE A 542 5.94 -4.80 -16.44
N SER A 543 5.67 -3.54 -16.10
CA SER A 543 4.43 -2.82 -16.34
C SER A 543 4.77 -1.48 -16.97
N ASP A 544 4.23 -1.21 -18.17
CA ASP A 544 4.46 0.04 -18.89
C ASP A 544 4.03 1.25 -18.06
N ASP A 545 2.91 1.13 -17.33
CA ASP A 545 2.37 2.23 -16.50
C ASP A 545 3.36 2.69 -15.41
N TYR A 546 4.16 1.78 -14.86
CA TYR A 546 5.21 2.11 -13.87
C TYR A 546 6.45 2.72 -14.53
N ILE A 547 6.77 2.32 -15.77
CA ILE A 547 7.82 3.00 -16.56
C ILE A 547 7.40 4.44 -16.87
N ALA A 548 6.14 4.64 -17.25
CA ALA A 548 5.58 5.96 -17.49
C ALA A 548 5.60 6.83 -16.24
N GLU A 549 5.12 6.32 -15.10
CA GLU A 549 5.15 7.06 -13.84
C GLU A 549 6.57 7.48 -13.43
N TYR A 550 7.56 6.58 -13.52
CA TYR A 550 8.95 6.93 -13.20
C TYR A 550 9.50 8.03 -14.12
N ALA A 551 9.09 8.05 -15.39
CA ALA A 551 9.55 9.02 -16.38
C ALA A 551 8.86 10.39 -16.28
N VAL A 552 7.87 10.56 -15.39
CA VAL A 552 7.28 11.87 -15.11
C VAL A 552 8.36 12.78 -14.50
N ILE A 553 8.39 14.04 -14.95
CA ILE A 553 9.36 15.01 -14.42
C ILE A 553 9.04 15.35 -12.96
N PRO A 554 10.03 15.40 -12.05
CA PRO A 554 9.80 15.88 -10.70
C PRO A 554 9.37 17.36 -10.69
N GLY A 555 8.26 17.71 -10.02
CA GLY A 555 7.76 19.08 -9.88
C GLY A 555 6.74 19.51 -10.95
N GLY A 556 6.55 20.82 -11.15
CA GLY A 556 5.81 21.36 -12.31
C GLY A 556 4.32 21.71 -12.14
N HIS A 557 3.80 21.83 -10.91
CA HIS A 557 2.38 22.15 -10.63
C HIS A 557 2.11 23.63 -10.32
N TYR A 558 3.08 24.51 -10.59
CA TYR A 558 3.01 25.95 -10.39
C TYR A 558 3.58 26.67 -11.62
N PRO A 559 3.17 27.92 -11.91
CA PRO A 559 3.78 28.73 -12.97
C PRO A 559 5.29 28.91 -12.75
N TRP A 560 6.07 28.89 -13.84
CA TRP A 560 7.53 28.95 -13.73
C TRP A 560 8.06 30.21 -13.04
N GLU A 561 7.42 31.35 -13.29
CA GLU A 561 7.81 32.64 -12.73
C GLU A 561 7.65 32.66 -11.21
N LEU A 562 6.64 31.94 -10.71
CA LEU A 562 6.36 31.80 -9.31
C LEU A 562 7.35 30.84 -8.64
N LEU A 563 7.67 29.71 -9.29
CA LEU A 563 8.75 28.81 -8.84
C LEU A 563 10.10 29.54 -8.78
N ALA A 564 10.41 30.37 -9.77
CA ALA A 564 11.63 31.18 -9.78
C ALA A 564 11.69 32.22 -8.68
N ALA A 565 10.55 32.85 -8.35
CA ALA A 565 10.47 33.76 -7.22
C ALA A 565 10.68 33.01 -5.88
N MET A 566 10.15 31.80 -5.72
CA MET A 566 10.41 30.97 -4.55
C MET A 566 11.89 30.56 -4.45
N ASP A 567 12.52 30.19 -5.56
CA ASP A 567 13.96 29.86 -5.60
C ASP A 567 14.82 31.06 -5.17
N LYS A 568 14.46 32.28 -5.58
CA LYS A 568 15.14 33.49 -5.13
C LYS A 568 15.00 33.70 -3.62
N VAL A 569 13.80 33.50 -3.06
CA VAL A 569 13.56 33.59 -1.61
C VAL A 569 14.42 32.59 -0.83
N VAL A 570 14.56 31.36 -1.33
CA VAL A 570 15.25 30.27 -0.64
C VAL A 570 16.77 30.35 -0.83
N PHE A 571 17.24 30.41 -2.09
CA PHE A 571 18.65 30.22 -2.41
C PHE A 571 19.46 31.53 -2.44
N GLU A 572 18.83 32.67 -2.73
CA GLU A 572 19.51 33.97 -2.77
C GLU A 572 19.26 34.79 -1.51
N ASP A 573 18.00 35.09 -1.20
CA ASP A 573 17.61 35.94 -0.07
C ASP A 573 17.74 35.19 1.27
N LYS A 574 17.65 33.86 1.25
CA LYS A 574 17.64 32.95 2.41
C LYS A 574 16.64 33.41 3.48
N ALA A 575 15.48 33.90 3.04
CA ALA A 575 14.45 34.43 3.92
C ALA A 575 13.43 33.36 4.37
N ALA A 576 13.40 32.22 3.69
CA ALA A 576 12.64 31.01 4.04
C ALA A 576 13.35 29.79 3.43
N MET A 577 12.92 28.57 3.80
CA MET A 577 13.43 27.31 3.24
C MET A 577 12.28 26.45 2.71
N TYR A 578 12.57 25.59 1.73
CA TYR A 578 11.63 24.62 1.18
C TYR A 578 11.37 23.46 2.11
N SER A 579 12.37 22.94 2.83
CA SER A 579 12.22 21.83 3.78
C SER A 579 12.16 22.28 5.25
N ARG A 580 11.53 21.46 6.09
CA ARG A 580 11.43 21.68 7.54
C ARG A 580 12.80 21.65 8.22
N SER A 581 13.66 20.71 7.84
CA SER A 581 15.00 20.54 8.41
C SER A 581 15.91 21.72 8.06
N ALA A 582 15.92 22.16 6.79
CA ALA A 582 16.65 23.36 6.38
C ALA A 582 16.11 24.62 7.08
N SER A 583 14.78 24.79 7.18
CA SER A 583 14.15 25.89 7.92
C SER A 583 14.67 25.98 9.36
N LYS A 584 14.78 24.83 10.05
CA LYS A 584 15.32 24.78 11.42
C LYS A 584 16.82 25.08 11.47
N SER A 585 17.61 24.52 10.54
CA SER A 585 19.06 24.72 10.44
C SER A 585 19.43 26.19 10.21
N TYR A 586 18.71 26.87 9.32
CA TYR A 586 18.94 28.28 8.99
C TYR A 586 18.23 29.27 9.93
N GLY A 587 17.31 28.81 10.77
CA GLY A 587 16.55 29.66 11.69
C GLY A 587 15.56 30.60 10.97
N VAL A 588 15.02 30.18 9.84
CA VAL A 588 14.08 30.95 9.00
C VAL A 588 12.78 30.17 8.79
N PRO A 589 11.66 30.82 8.43
CA PRO A 589 10.39 30.12 8.24
C PRO A 589 10.42 29.04 7.15
N TRP A 590 9.60 28.01 7.32
CA TRP A 590 9.32 27.01 6.29
C TRP A 590 8.30 27.59 5.30
N LEU A 591 8.68 27.69 4.03
CA LEU A 591 7.97 28.47 3.01
C LEU A 591 6.55 27.91 2.77
N SER A 592 5.55 28.77 2.76
CA SER A 592 4.14 28.36 2.64
C SER A 592 3.31 29.45 1.98
N VAL A 593 3.04 29.33 0.68
CA VAL A 593 2.49 30.44 -0.13
C VAL A 593 0.98 30.66 0.02
N ASN A 594 0.29 29.82 0.79
CA ASN A 594 -1.07 30.08 1.28
C ASN A 594 -1.11 31.12 2.42
N LEU A 595 0.02 31.40 3.07
CA LEU A 595 0.11 32.39 4.14
C LEU A 595 0.54 33.75 3.57
N LYS A 596 -0.23 34.79 3.88
CA LYS A 596 -0.02 36.14 3.32
C LYS A 596 1.40 36.68 3.51
N LEU A 597 1.99 36.52 4.69
CA LEU A 597 3.35 37.01 4.98
C LEU A 597 4.41 36.32 4.12
N HIS A 598 4.27 35.01 3.88
CA HIS A 598 5.20 34.25 3.04
C HIS A 598 4.96 34.57 1.56
N ALA A 599 3.70 34.72 1.14
CA ALA A 599 3.35 35.14 -0.21
C ALA A 599 3.87 36.55 -0.53
N GLU A 600 3.94 37.48 0.44
CA GLU A 600 4.56 38.80 0.24
C GLU A 600 6.08 38.70 0.01
N LEU A 601 6.79 37.77 0.67
CA LEU A 601 8.21 37.50 0.40
C LEU A 601 8.40 37.08 -1.06
N VAL A 602 7.59 36.13 -1.53
CA VAL A 602 7.64 35.61 -2.90
C VAL A 602 7.24 36.69 -3.91
N LYS A 603 6.17 37.46 -3.66
CA LYS A 603 5.79 38.61 -4.49
C LYS A 603 6.94 39.63 -4.60
N THR A 604 7.58 39.96 -3.48
CA THR A 604 8.69 40.92 -3.46
C THR A 604 9.88 40.41 -4.27
N ALA A 605 10.17 39.11 -4.21
CA ALA A 605 11.19 38.49 -5.05
C ALA A 605 10.80 38.56 -6.54
N LEU A 606 9.54 38.22 -6.87
CA LEU A 606 8.97 38.28 -8.22
C LEU A 606 9.05 39.69 -8.84
N GLU A 607 8.75 40.74 -8.06
CA GLU A 607 8.83 42.13 -8.51
C GLU A 607 10.26 42.60 -8.84
N LYS A 608 11.28 41.93 -8.26
CA LYS A 608 12.71 42.24 -8.52
C LYS A 608 13.29 41.45 -9.69
N MET A 609 12.60 40.41 -10.17
CA MET A 609 13.08 39.55 -11.25
C MET A 609 13.09 40.29 -12.59
N LYS A 610 14.09 39.98 -13.42
CA LYS A 610 14.18 40.41 -14.82
C LYS A 610 14.25 39.19 -15.71
N PHE A 611 13.53 39.21 -16.84
CA PHE A 611 13.52 38.08 -17.78
C PHE A 611 14.93 37.69 -18.27
N SER A 612 15.82 38.68 -18.42
CA SER A 612 17.22 38.47 -18.82
C SER A 612 17.99 37.48 -17.94
N ASP A 613 17.60 37.35 -16.67
CA ASP A 613 18.26 36.46 -15.71
C ASP A 613 17.89 34.99 -15.96
N TYR A 614 16.77 34.74 -16.67
CA TYR A 614 16.21 33.41 -16.92
C TYR A 614 16.22 33.00 -18.40
N GLU A 615 16.56 33.92 -19.32
CA GLU A 615 16.49 33.70 -20.77
C GLU A 615 17.21 32.41 -21.23
N LYS A 616 18.36 32.09 -20.60
CA LYS A 616 19.13 30.88 -20.90
C LYS A 616 18.38 29.58 -20.63
N ILE A 617 17.48 29.57 -19.65
CA ILE A 617 16.66 28.39 -19.31
C ILE A 617 15.65 28.11 -20.43
N PHE A 618 15.19 29.15 -21.12
CA PHE A 618 14.16 29.04 -22.16
C PHE A 618 14.73 29.01 -23.57
N ASN A 619 16.03 29.20 -23.74
CA ASN A 619 16.72 29.03 -25.02
C ASN A 619 17.27 27.60 -25.13
N VAL A 620 16.52 26.75 -25.81
CA VAL A 620 16.88 25.35 -26.03
C VAL A 620 17.25 25.18 -27.49
N ARG A 621 18.54 24.90 -27.74
CA ARG A 621 19.08 24.64 -29.09
C ARG A 621 18.76 25.77 -30.10
N GLY A 622 18.81 27.03 -29.65
CA GLY A 622 18.56 28.20 -30.48
C GLY A 622 17.09 28.56 -30.67
N LYS A 623 16.16 27.80 -30.06
CA LYS A 623 14.73 28.13 -30.02
C LYS A 623 14.38 28.70 -28.64
N ALA A 624 13.77 29.87 -28.63
CA ALA A 624 13.20 30.47 -27.42
C ALA A 624 11.80 29.92 -27.14
N TYR A 625 11.55 29.52 -25.90
CA TYR A 625 10.27 28.99 -25.42
C TYR A 625 9.53 29.93 -24.45
N ALA A 626 10.13 31.08 -24.15
CA ALA A 626 9.53 32.17 -23.39
C ALA A 626 10.06 33.51 -23.90
N THR A 627 9.31 34.57 -23.65
CA THR A 627 9.66 35.94 -24.01
C THR A 627 9.53 36.88 -22.81
N GLU A 628 10.22 38.03 -22.87
CA GLU A 628 10.10 39.07 -21.85
C GLU A 628 8.66 39.59 -21.72
N THR A 629 7.93 39.71 -22.84
CA THR A 629 6.53 40.15 -22.82
C THR A 629 5.62 39.16 -22.10
N GLU A 630 5.82 37.85 -22.30
CA GLU A 630 5.07 36.81 -21.58
C GLU A 630 5.40 36.83 -20.09
N PHE A 631 6.68 36.97 -19.73
CA PHE A 631 7.10 37.08 -18.34
C PHE A 631 6.46 38.29 -17.63
N GLU A 632 6.43 39.45 -18.27
CA GLU A 632 5.82 40.66 -17.73
C GLU A 632 4.30 40.51 -17.51
N ALA A 633 3.60 39.88 -18.46
CA ALA A 633 2.17 39.60 -18.33
C ALA A 633 1.89 38.61 -17.18
N ARG A 634 2.73 37.58 -17.05
CA ARG A 634 2.68 36.59 -15.99
C ARG A 634 2.92 37.19 -14.61
N ARG A 635 4.00 37.96 -14.46
CA ARG A 635 4.29 38.72 -13.24
C ARG A 635 3.12 39.62 -12.82
N ALA A 636 2.55 40.36 -13.77
CA ALA A 636 1.41 41.22 -13.48
C ALA A 636 0.18 40.42 -13.01
N ALA A 637 -0.07 39.24 -13.59
CA ALA A 637 -1.16 38.35 -13.19
C ALA A 637 -0.97 37.79 -11.78
N ASP A 638 0.25 37.39 -11.41
CA ASP A 638 0.57 36.91 -10.05
C ASP A 638 0.44 38.01 -9.00
N VAL A 639 0.90 39.23 -9.31
CA VAL A 639 0.72 40.38 -8.41
C VAL A 639 -0.77 40.71 -8.26
N ALA A 640 -1.55 40.68 -9.35
CA ALA A 640 -2.99 40.88 -9.29
C ALA A 640 -3.68 39.78 -8.47
N TRP A 641 -3.27 38.53 -8.63
CA TRP A 641 -3.74 37.40 -7.85
C TRP A 641 -3.47 37.59 -6.36
N PHE A 642 -2.24 37.97 -5.98
CA PHE A 642 -1.90 38.26 -4.60
C PHE A 642 -2.74 39.41 -4.02
N ASN A 643 -2.94 40.48 -4.78
CA ASN A 643 -3.73 41.63 -4.32
C ASN A 643 -5.21 41.28 -4.09
N ASP A 644 -5.77 40.35 -4.86
CA ASP A 644 -7.15 39.88 -4.71
C ASP A 644 -7.29 38.79 -3.63
N LYS A 645 -6.44 37.77 -3.66
CA LYS A 645 -6.56 36.55 -2.82
C LYS A 645 -5.76 36.59 -1.53
N GLY A 646 -4.72 37.44 -1.46
CA GLY A 646 -3.82 37.53 -0.32
C GLY A 646 -2.83 36.37 -0.17
N HIS A 647 -2.71 35.51 -1.19
CA HIS A 647 -1.82 34.36 -1.23
C HIS A 647 -1.32 34.11 -2.67
N LEU A 648 -0.35 33.21 -2.86
CA LEU A 648 0.21 32.83 -4.17
C LEU A 648 0.01 31.34 -4.50
N VAL A 649 -1.03 30.70 -3.94
CA VAL A 649 -1.47 29.38 -4.40
C VAL A 649 -2.12 29.51 -5.79
N ILE A 650 -1.39 29.12 -6.84
CA ILE A 650 -1.81 29.17 -8.25
C ILE A 650 -1.42 27.84 -8.91
N SER A 651 -2.40 27.15 -9.52
CA SER A 651 -2.18 25.85 -10.18
C SER A 651 -3.15 25.65 -11.35
N ASP A 652 -3.41 24.41 -11.75
CA ASP A 652 -4.09 24.04 -13.01
C ASP A 652 -5.31 23.12 -12.82
N GLY A 653 -5.71 22.87 -11.57
CA GLY A 653 -6.78 21.94 -11.22
C GLY A 653 -8.20 22.52 -11.31
N PRO A 654 -9.20 21.71 -10.93
CA PRO A 654 -10.63 21.99 -11.13
C PRO A 654 -11.17 23.12 -10.26
N PHE A 655 -10.50 23.44 -9.15
CA PHE A 655 -10.82 24.59 -8.31
C PHE A 655 -9.59 25.44 -8.09
N TYR A 656 -9.79 26.72 -7.81
CA TYR A 656 -8.76 27.58 -7.23
C TYR A 656 -9.10 27.95 -5.79
N LEU A 657 -8.07 28.24 -4.99
CA LEU A 657 -8.23 28.75 -3.63
C LEU A 657 -8.73 30.20 -3.67
N ASN A 658 -9.96 30.43 -3.23
CA ASN A 658 -10.58 31.75 -3.25
C ASN A 658 -10.44 32.48 -1.91
N ILE A 659 -10.54 31.77 -0.80
CA ILE A 659 -10.35 32.30 0.56
C ILE A 659 -9.57 31.27 1.36
N PHE A 660 -8.59 31.73 2.13
CA PHE A 660 -7.89 30.92 3.12
C PHE A 660 -7.75 31.72 4.41
N ASP A 661 -8.35 31.22 5.49
CA ASP A 661 -8.27 31.82 6.82
C ASP A 661 -7.73 30.78 7.82
N PRO A 662 -6.42 30.82 8.14
CA PRO A 662 -5.82 29.89 9.07
C PRO A 662 -6.29 30.09 10.51
N ILE A 663 -6.73 31.30 10.89
CA ILE A 663 -7.21 31.60 12.24
C ILE A 663 -8.64 31.07 12.41
N ALA A 664 -9.51 31.33 11.44
CA ALA A 664 -10.87 30.79 11.42
C ALA A 664 -10.93 29.30 11.06
N GLN A 665 -9.80 28.71 10.63
CA GLN A 665 -9.71 27.33 10.15
C GLN A 665 -10.75 27.03 9.06
N TYR A 666 -10.72 27.87 8.02
CA TYR A 666 -11.65 27.86 6.90
C TYR A 666 -10.91 28.05 5.58
N ALA A 667 -11.33 27.31 4.56
CA ALA A 667 -10.92 27.55 3.18
C ALA A 667 -12.11 27.44 2.23
N GLN A 668 -12.16 28.32 1.24
CA GLN A 668 -13.15 28.26 0.16
C GLN A 668 -12.44 28.05 -1.17
N LEU A 669 -12.86 27.01 -1.88
CA LEU A 669 -12.45 26.75 -3.25
C LEU A 669 -13.59 27.08 -4.21
N LYS A 670 -13.25 27.67 -5.37
CA LYS A 670 -14.21 27.99 -6.42
C LYS A 670 -13.84 27.28 -7.71
N ALA A 671 -14.86 26.78 -8.42
CA ALA A 671 -14.67 26.05 -9.67
C ALA A 671 -13.93 26.91 -10.70
N PHE A 672 -12.93 26.31 -11.32
CA PHE A 672 -12.20 26.89 -12.42
C PHE A 672 -12.91 26.56 -13.73
N ARG A 673 -13.87 27.42 -14.10
CA ARG A 673 -14.73 27.27 -15.29
C ARG A 673 -14.07 27.77 -16.59
N ASP A 674 -12.76 27.56 -16.76
CA ASP A 674 -12.09 27.96 -17.99
C ASP A 674 -12.35 26.92 -19.10
N PRO A 675 -12.77 27.34 -20.32
CA PRO A 675 -13.07 26.42 -21.41
C PRO A 675 -11.89 25.55 -21.89
N SER A 676 -10.64 25.93 -21.55
CA SER A 676 -9.44 25.13 -21.85
C SER A 676 -9.15 24.04 -20.83
N TYR A 677 -9.83 24.03 -19.68
CA TYR A 677 -9.72 22.94 -18.71
C TYR A 677 -10.29 21.64 -19.36
N PRO A 678 -9.55 20.51 -19.32
CA PRO A 678 -9.80 19.37 -20.20
C PRO A 678 -10.79 18.34 -19.64
N PHE A 679 -11.29 18.52 -18.42
CA PHE A 679 -12.16 17.56 -17.75
C PHE A 679 -13.54 18.15 -17.43
N SER A 680 -14.53 17.29 -17.43
CA SER A 680 -15.91 17.59 -17.03
C SER A 680 -16.37 16.60 -15.96
N LYS A 681 -17.48 16.93 -15.28
CA LYS A 681 -18.16 16.00 -14.38
C LYS A 681 -18.38 14.63 -15.03
N GLY A 682 -18.01 13.58 -14.33
CA GLY A 682 -18.16 12.17 -14.70
C GLY A 682 -16.86 11.53 -15.16
N ASP A 683 -15.86 12.33 -15.57
CA ASP A 683 -14.59 11.81 -16.10
C ASP A 683 -13.79 11.02 -15.05
N TRP A 684 -13.99 11.32 -13.76
CA TRP A 684 -13.18 10.78 -12.66
C TRP A 684 -14.01 10.06 -11.58
N PHE A 685 -15.24 9.64 -11.89
CA PHE A 685 -16.10 8.90 -10.95
C PHE A 685 -15.99 7.38 -11.12
N PHE A 686 -15.57 6.66 -10.07
CA PHE A 686 -15.40 5.19 -10.09
C PHE A 686 -16.39 4.45 -9.18
N GLY A 687 -17.06 5.12 -8.26
CA GLY A 687 -18.04 4.50 -7.36
C GLY A 687 -17.41 3.71 -6.21
N LYS A 688 -17.92 2.50 -5.92
CA LYS A 688 -17.45 1.65 -4.81
C LYS A 688 -16.75 0.39 -5.33
N PRO A 689 -15.67 -0.08 -4.67
CA PRO A 689 -14.96 -1.29 -5.05
C PRO A 689 -15.76 -2.56 -4.71
N GLU A 690 -15.55 -3.63 -5.49
CA GLU A 690 -16.03 -4.98 -5.16
C GLU A 690 -14.83 -5.87 -4.76
N PRO A 691 -14.60 -6.14 -3.45
CA PRO A 691 -13.46 -6.95 -3.01
C PRO A 691 -13.65 -8.43 -3.36
N PRO A 692 -12.56 -9.16 -3.69
CA PRO A 692 -12.61 -10.60 -3.87
C PRO A 692 -12.95 -11.30 -2.54
N LYS A 693 -13.76 -12.36 -2.58
CA LYS A 693 -14.14 -13.14 -1.40
C LYS A 693 -14.34 -14.63 -1.71
N VAL A 694 -14.02 -15.48 -0.74
CA VAL A 694 -14.36 -16.91 -0.79
C VAL A 694 -15.87 -17.08 -0.61
N VAL A 695 -16.51 -17.76 -1.56
CA VAL A 695 -17.94 -18.09 -1.52
C VAL A 695 -18.16 -19.49 -0.94
N SER A 696 -17.30 -20.45 -1.31
CA SER A 696 -17.37 -21.81 -0.80
C SER A 696 -15.99 -22.46 -0.73
N MET A 697 -15.81 -23.39 0.21
CA MET A 697 -14.57 -24.15 0.37
C MET A 697 -14.87 -25.60 0.73
N GLY A 698 -14.49 -26.53 -0.14
CA GLY A 698 -14.63 -27.97 0.08
C GLY A 698 -13.39 -28.53 0.77
N VAL A 699 -13.46 -28.74 2.09
CA VAL A 699 -12.37 -29.28 2.90
C VAL A 699 -12.57 -30.79 3.13
N PRO A 700 -11.67 -31.66 2.65
CA PRO A 700 -11.78 -33.10 2.85
C PRO A 700 -11.18 -33.54 4.19
N LEU A 701 -11.49 -34.77 4.61
CA LEU A 701 -10.65 -35.49 5.57
C LEU A 701 -9.33 -35.89 4.89
N VAL A 702 -8.19 -35.58 5.52
CA VAL A 702 -6.88 -35.93 4.99
C VAL A 702 -6.39 -37.22 5.63
N VAL A 703 -6.04 -38.22 4.82
CA VAL A 703 -5.47 -39.49 5.30
C VAL A 703 -3.97 -39.48 5.01
N PRO A 704 -3.09 -39.74 6.00
CA PRO A 704 -1.65 -39.83 5.77
C PRO A 704 -1.30 -40.78 4.62
N GLY A 705 -0.48 -40.32 3.66
CA GLY A 705 -0.12 -41.08 2.46
C GLY A 705 -1.19 -41.09 1.36
N GLY A 706 -2.33 -40.42 1.55
CA GLY A 706 -3.40 -40.27 0.56
C GLY A 706 -3.34 -38.95 -0.19
N ALA A 707 -3.73 -38.93 -1.46
CA ALA A 707 -3.93 -37.66 -2.17
C ALA A 707 -5.20 -36.96 -1.65
N ALA A 708 -5.11 -35.65 -1.39
CA ALA A 708 -6.24 -34.83 -0.97
C ALA A 708 -6.32 -33.54 -1.80
N SER A 709 -7.49 -32.92 -1.89
CA SER A 709 -7.67 -31.66 -2.61
C SER A 709 -8.70 -30.77 -1.93
N ILE A 710 -8.38 -29.49 -1.81
CA ILE A 710 -9.29 -28.46 -1.29
C ILE A 710 -9.73 -27.60 -2.46
N ILE A 711 -11.04 -27.54 -2.72
CA ILE A 711 -11.61 -26.74 -3.80
C ILE A 711 -12.14 -25.44 -3.21
N ILE A 712 -11.79 -24.32 -3.83
CA ILE A 712 -12.11 -22.96 -3.36
C ILE A 712 -12.85 -22.23 -4.48
N GLU A 713 -14.01 -21.66 -4.17
CA GLU A 713 -14.77 -20.81 -5.09
C GLU A 713 -14.70 -19.35 -4.62
N VAL A 714 -14.40 -18.45 -5.54
CA VAL A 714 -14.14 -17.03 -5.28
C VAL A 714 -15.05 -16.15 -6.13
N GLN A 715 -15.59 -15.09 -5.54
CA GLN A 715 -16.34 -14.04 -6.24
C GLN A 715 -15.52 -12.75 -6.22
N GLY A 716 -15.51 -12.01 -7.33
CA GLY A 716 -14.90 -10.69 -7.45
C GLY A 716 -14.56 -10.36 -8.91
N PRO A 717 -14.03 -9.16 -9.18
CA PRO A 717 -13.63 -8.77 -10.53
C PRO A 717 -12.41 -9.59 -10.98
N PRO A 718 -12.44 -10.25 -12.16
CA PRO A 718 -11.30 -11.00 -12.66
C PRO A 718 -10.20 -10.09 -13.25
N PRO A 719 -8.97 -10.58 -13.44
CA PRO A 719 -8.46 -11.89 -13.01
C PRO A 719 -8.39 -12.08 -11.48
N LEU A 720 -8.80 -13.26 -11.00
CA LEU A 720 -8.76 -13.66 -9.58
C LEU A 720 -7.59 -14.61 -9.33
N GLY A 721 -7.11 -14.65 -8.08
CA GLY A 721 -6.10 -15.61 -7.62
C GLY A 721 -6.27 -15.98 -6.14
N VAL A 722 -5.62 -17.06 -5.72
CA VAL A 722 -5.72 -17.60 -4.36
C VAL A 722 -4.36 -18.08 -3.86
N LYS A 723 -3.88 -17.52 -2.75
CA LYS A 723 -2.75 -18.04 -1.97
C LYS A 723 -3.23 -18.80 -0.75
N TYR A 724 -2.43 -19.76 -0.30
CA TYR A 724 -2.73 -20.57 0.88
C TYR A 724 -1.51 -20.79 1.78
N LEU A 725 -1.79 -20.90 3.07
CA LEU A 725 -0.83 -21.29 4.11
C LEU A 725 -1.45 -22.41 4.95
N ILE A 726 -0.69 -23.47 5.16
CA ILE A 726 -1.03 -24.56 6.07
C ILE A 726 -0.08 -24.50 7.26
N LYS A 727 -0.65 -24.40 8.46
CA LYS A 727 0.10 -24.28 9.72
C LYS A 727 -0.34 -25.35 10.70
N ASN A 728 0.63 -25.89 11.44
CA ASN A 728 0.34 -26.63 12.66
C ASN A 728 0.01 -25.62 13.77
N PRO A 729 -1.25 -25.56 14.25
CA PRO A 729 -1.66 -24.54 15.22
C PRO A 729 -1.05 -24.75 16.61
N ILE A 730 -0.49 -25.94 16.91
CA ILE A 730 0.12 -26.27 18.19
C ILE A 730 1.58 -25.81 18.22
N THR A 731 2.37 -26.19 17.22
CA THR A 731 3.80 -25.84 17.17
C THR A 731 4.04 -24.44 16.60
N GLY A 732 3.10 -23.96 15.79
CA GLY A 732 3.25 -22.73 15.03
C GLY A 732 3.91 -22.92 13.66
N ASP A 733 4.36 -24.14 13.34
CA ASP A 733 5.14 -24.41 12.12
C ASP A 733 4.29 -24.27 10.86
N ILE A 734 4.80 -23.54 9.88
CA ILE A 734 4.25 -23.47 8.54
C ILE A 734 4.72 -24.71 7.78
N VAL A 735 3.80 -25.63 7.49
CA VAL A 735 4.10 -26.90 6.80
C VAL A 735 3.94 -26.79 5.29
N SER A 736 3.12 -25.87 4.80
CA SER A 736 2.98 -25.61 3.37
C SER A 736 2.56 -24.18 3.09
N LEU A 737 3.01 -23.67 1.95
CA LEU A 737 2.81 -22.32 1.47
C LEU A 737 2.75 -22.35 -0.05
N GLY A 738 1.75 -21.73 -0.68
CA GLY A 738 1.70 -21.72 -2.15
C GLY A 738 0.53 -20.98 -2.76
N ASP A 739 0.46 -21.06 -4.08
CA ASP A 739 -0.65 -20.61 -4.91
C ASP A 739 -1.57 -21.79 -5.21
N ALA A 740 -2.88 -21.59 -5.11
CA ALA A 740 -3.85 -22.59 -5.55
C ALA A 740 -3.94 -22.57 -7.09
N GLU A 741 -4.04 -23.75 -7.68
CA GLU A 741 -4.16 -23.93 -9.13
C GLU A 741 -5.54 -23.45 -9.59
N ALA A 742 -5.60 -22.59 -10.60
CA ALA A 742 -6.85 -22.14 -11.18
C ALA A 742 -7.50 -23.28 -12.00
N LEU A 743 -8.69 -23.72 -11.59
CA LEU A 743 -9.54 -24.63 -12.36
C LEU A 743 -10.40 -23.86 -13.38
N THR A 744 -10.88 -22.67 -12.98
CA THR A 744 -11.61 -21.71 -13.83
C THR A 744 -11.24 -20.29 -13.39
N ALA A 745 -11.83 -19.26 -14.00
CA ALA A 745 -11.64 -17.87 -13.57
C ALA A 745 -12.09 -17.58 -12.13
N SER A 746 -12.91 -18.45 -11.52
CA SER A 746 -13.47 -18.27 -10.17
C SER A 746 -13.32 -19.50 -9.26
N LYS A 747 -12.70 -20.58 -9.72
CA LYS A 747 -12.50 -21.82 -8.94
C LYS A 747 -11.03 -22.20 -8.91
N PHE A 748 -10.55 -22.55 -7.73
CA PHE A 748 -9.16 -22.88 -7.45
C PHE A 748 -9.06 -24.19 -6.68
N VAL A 749 -7.91 -24.87 -6.79
CA VAL A 749 -7.65 -26.11 -6.07
C VAL A 749 -6.27 -26.11 -5.41
N ILE A 750 -6.22 -26.53 -4.15
CA ILE A 750 -4.98 -26.87 -3.45
C ILE A 750 -4.85 -28.39 -3.51
N ARG A 751 -3.79 -28.89 -4.16
CA ARG A 751 -3.52 -30.32 -4.26
C ARG A 751 -2.49 -30.73 -3.21
N MET A 752 -2.85 -31.68 -2.36
CA MET A 752 -1.94 -32.28 -1.38
C MET A 752 -1.47 -33.63 -1.91
N SER A 753 -0.17 -33.76 -2.14
CA SER A 753 0.40 -35.02 -2.62
C SER A 753 0.40 -36.08 -1.52
N PRO A 754 0.33 -37.38 -1.86
CA PRO A 754 0.53 -38.48 -0.91
C PRO A 754 1.74 -38.26 0.00
N THR A 755 2.90 -37.93 -0.59
CA THR A 755 4.15 -37.69 0.14
C THR A 755 4.05 -36.53 1.11
N PHE A 756 3.36 -35.45 0.75
CA PHE A 756 3.14 -34.32 1.66
C PHE A 756 2.24 -34.74 2.84
N THR A 757 1.12 -35.41 2.57
CA THR A 757 0.19 -35.84 3.64
C THR A 757 0.77 -36.91 4.57
N GLU A 758 1.68 -37.77 4.07
CA GLU A 758 2.40 -38.74 4.88
C GLU A 758 3.34 -38.09 5.90
N ALA A 759 3.90 -36.92 5.56
CA ALA A 759 4.76 -36.15 6.45
C ALA A 759 3.98 -35.37 7.52
N LEU A 760 2.66 -35.28 7.43
CA LEU A 760 1.83 -34.60 8.42
C LEU A 760 1.54 -35.52 9.60
N GLU A 761 1.79 -35.03 10.81
CA GLU A 761 1.35 -35.72 12.02
C GLU A 761 -0.19 -35.68 12.12
N PRO A 762 -0.83 -36.75 12.65
CA PRO A 762 -2.28 -36.74 12.87
C PRO A 762 -2.74 -35.58 13.76
N GLY A 763 -3.85 -34.94 13.38
CA GLY A 763 -4.42 -33.81 14.11
C GLY A 763 -4.90 -32.68 13.20
N LEU A 764 -5.29 -31.58 13.84
CA LEU A 764 -5.89 -30.44 13.16
C LEU A 764 -4.83 -29.51 12.58
N TYR A 765 -4.96 -29.17 11.29
CA TYR A 765 -4.16 -28.15 10.63
C TYR A 765 -5.01 -26.94 10.30
N GLU A 766 -4.40 -25.77 10.44
CA GLU A 766 -5.01 -24.49 10.09
C GLU A 766 -4.71 -24.17 8.62
N LEU A 767 -5.76 -23.91 7.84
CA LEU A 767 -5.66 -23.42 6.47
C LEU A 767 -6.08 -21.95 6.42
N ILE A 768 -5.15 -21.10 6.05
CA ILE A 768 -5.37 -19.67 5.81
C ILE A 768 -5.37 -19.45 4.30
N ILE A 769 -6.41 -18.81 3.79
CA ILE A 769 -6.62 -18.47 2.38
C ILE A 769 -6.60 -16.96 2.22
N ALA A 770 -5.88 -16.50 1.19
CA ALA A 770 -5.87 -15.11 0.73
C ALA A 770 -6.29 -15.08 -0.75
N THR A 771 -7.46 -14.52 -1.04
CA THR A 771 -8.00 -14.33 -2.40
C THR A 771 -7.76 -12.91 -2.87
N TYR A 772 -7.26 -12.72 -4.09
CA TYR A 772 -6.95 -11.40 -4.63
C TYR A 772 -7.54 -11.21 -6.04
N SER A 773 -7.64 -9.94 -6.46
CA SER A 773 -8.07 -9.53 -7.80
C SER A 773 -7.01 -8.60 -8.40
N GLU A 774 -6.75 -8.73 -9.69
CA GLU A 774 -5.87 -7.78 -10.40
C GLU A 774 -6.48 -6.38 -10.57
N GLN A 775 -7.80 -6.23 -10.35
CA GLN A 775 -8.57 -5.00 -10.55
C GLN A 775 -8.85 -4.24 -9.23
N VAL A 776 -8.64 -4.88 -8.08
CA VAL A 776 -8.92 -4.31 -6.76
C VAL A 776 -7.84 -4.74 -5.77
N ALA A 777 -7.25 -3.78 -5.07
CA ALA A 777 -6.15 -3.96 -4.12
C ALA A 777 -6.54 -4.78 -2.88
N PHE A 778 -7.83 -4.79 -2.52
CA PHE A 778 -8.31 -5.56 -1.39
C PHE A 778 -8.10 -7.07 -1.57
N VAL A 779 -7.60 -7.69 -0.52
CA VAL A 779 -7.46 -9.14 -0.40
C VAL A 779 -8.60 -9.66 0.48
N GLY A 780 -9.32 -10.68 -0.01
CA GLY A 780 -10.25 -11.44 0.81
C GLY A 780 -9.49 -12.49 1.60
N THR A 781 -9.65 -12.53 2.93
CA THR A 781 -9.04 -13.57 3.77
C THR A 781 -10.11 -14.53 4.28
N SER A 782 -9.77 -15.81 4.36
CA SER A 782 -10.62 -16.84 4.96
C SER A 782 -9.75 -17.81 5.74
N LYS A 783 -10.24 -18.27 6.88
CA LYS A 783 -9.56 -19.25 7.72
C LYS A 783 -10.46 -20.45 7.94
N THR A 784 -9.91 -21.65 7.80
CA THR A 784 -10.59 -22.91 8.08
C THR A 784 -9.60 -23.92 8.66
N TYR A 785 -10.10 -25.11 8.98
CA TYR A 785 -9.29 -26.20 9.52
C TYR A 785 -9.57 -27.49 8.76
N PHE A 786 -8.56 -28.35 8.64
CA PHE A 786 -8.73 -29.72 8.17
C PHE A 786 -8.06 -30.70 9.12
N ASP A 787 -8.58 -31.92 9.20
CA ASP A 787 -8.11 -32.97 10.09
C ASP A 787 -7.28 -33.98 9.31
N VAL A 788 -6.10 -34.30 9.85
CA VAL A 788 -5.25 -35.40 9.39
C VAL A 788 -5.56 -36.61 10.26
N PHE A 789 -6.19 -37.60 9.63
CA PHE A 789 -6.75 -38.76 10.29
C PHE A 789 -5.68 -39.64 10.97
N ASN A 790 -5.96 -40.07 12.21
CA ASN A 790 -5.08 -40.97 12.93
C ASN A 790 -5.34 -42.43 12.54
N VAL A 791 -4.42 -43.02 11.76
CA VAL A 791 -4.52 -44.41 11.27
C VAL A 791 -4.09 -45.47 12.31
N ARG A 792 -3.40 -45.08 13.40
CA ARG A 792 -2.86 -46.04 14.41
C ARG A 792 -3.92 -46.96 15.05
N PRO A 793 -5.13 -46.49 15.42
CA PRO A 793 -6.17 -47.36 15.98
C PRO A 793 -6.69 -48.40 14.97
N LEU A 794 -6.67 -48.07 13.67
CA LEU A 794 -7.04 -49.02 12.61
C LEU A 794 -5.93 -50.05 12.40
N GLU A 795 -4.67 -49.65 12.39
CA GLU A 795 -3.54 -50.59 12.29
C GLU A 795 -3.51 -51.59 13.45
N SER A 796 -3.75 -51.14 14.68
CA SER A 796 -3.85 -52.05 15.83
C SER A 796 -5.03 -53.01 15.65
N THR A 797 -6.19 -52.50 15.23
CA THR A 797 -7.38 -53.33 15.01
C THR A 797 -7.16 -54.35 13.87
N PHE A 798 -6.55 -53.95 12.75
CA PHE A 798 -6.23 -54.88 11.65
C PHE A 798 -5.18 -55.91 12.06
N ARG A 799 -4.20 -55.53 12.87
CA ARG A 799 -3.20 -56.46 13.42
C ARG A 799 -3.84 -57.43 14.41
N ASP A 800 -4.77 -56.97 15.24
CA ASP A 800 -5.51 -57.82 16.18
C ASP A 800 -6.44 -58.78 15.42
N VAL A 801 -7.14 -58.30 14.38
CA VAL A 801 -7.95 -59.14 13.49
C VAL A 801 -7.09 -60.14 12.73
N GLY A 802 -5.93 -59.73 12.19
CA GLY A 802 -4.99 -60.62 11.51
C GLY A 802 -4.42 -61.69 12.45
N THR A 803 -4.15 -61.32 13.71
CA THR A 803 -3.70 -62.26 14.75
C THR A 803 -4.82 -63.23 15.13
N ALA A 804 -6.06 -62.73 15.32
CA ALA A 804 -7.22 -63.54 15.64
C ALA A 804 -7.58 -64.52 14.50
N LEU A 805 -7.51 -64.06 13.25
CA LEU A 805 -7.75 -64.89 12.06
C LEU A 805 -6.67 -65.97 11.92
N SER A 806 -5.40 -65.63 12.18
CA SER A 806 -4.30 -66.61 12.19
C SER A 806 -4.49 -67.67 13.27
N GLN A 807 -4.97 -67.27 14.45
CA GLN A 807 -5.30 -68.21 15.54
C GLN A 807 -6.48 -69.12 15.20
N GLU A 808 -7.54 -68.60 14.57
CA GLU A 808 -8.66 -69.43 14.11
C GLU A 808 -8.26 -70.38 12.98
N ILE A 809 -7.45 -69.94 12.02
CA ILE A 809 -6.88 -70.83 10.99
C ILE A 809 -6.06 -71.95 11.63
N ALA A 810 -5.25 -71.65 12.65
CA ALA A 810 -4.48 -72.66 13.39
C ALA A 810 -5.39 -73.65 14.15
N LYS A 811 -6.50 -73.20 14.74
CA LYS A 811 -7.50 -74.08 15.38
C LYS A 811 -8.23 -74.97 14.38
N VAL A 812 -8.59 -74.43 13.22
CA VAL A 812 -9.23 -75.22 12.15
C VAL A 812 -8.25 -76.25 11.60
N SER A 813 -6.98 -75.88 11.41
CA SER A 813 -5.93 -76.82 10.99
C SER A 813 -5.76 -77.96 11.99
N SER A 814 -5.68 -77.67 13.29
CA SER A 814 -5.54 -78.71 14.32
C SER A 814 -6.79 -79.57 14.46
N ALA A 815 -7.98 -79.00 14.28
CA ALA A 815 -9.23 -79.75 14.21
C ALA A 815 -9.26 -80.70 13.01
N LEU A 816 -8.79 -80.26 11.83
CA LEU A 816 -8.64 -81.10 10.64
C LEU A 816 -7.64 -82.24 10.86
N ASP A 817 -6.50 -81.96 11.49
CA ASP A 817 -5.51 -82.99 11.83
C ASP A 817 -6.11 -84.04 12.79
N SER A 818 -6.84 -83.60 13.82
CA SER A 818 -7.49 -84.50 14.77
C SER A 818 -8.63 -85.33 14.13
N LEU A 819 -9.36 -84.74 13.16
CA LEU A 819 -10.39 -85.43 12.40
C LEU A 819 -9.76 -86.47 11.46
N ALA A 820 -8.65 -86.14 10.79
CA ALA A 820 -7.90 -87.10 9.97
C ALA A 820 -7.38 -88.27 10.82
N GLN A 821 -6.89 -87.98 12.02
CA GLN A 821 -6.46 -89.00 12.98
C GLN A 821 -7.63 -89.88 13.44
N SER A 822 -8.80 -89.29 13.71
CA SER A 822 -10.03 -90.01 14.07
C SER A 822 -10.55 -90.88 12.92
N LEU A 823 -10.46 -90.40 11.67
CA LEU A 823 -10.84 -91.18 10.49
C LEU A 823 -9.92 -92.39 10.29
N SER A 824 -8.61 -92.21 10.51
CA SER A 824 -7.65 -93.32 10.43
C SER A 824 -7.87 -94.38 11.50
N THR A 825 -8.27 -93.99 12.71
CA THR A 825 -8.64 -94.93 13.78
C THR A 825 -9.95 -95.64 13.48
N LEU A 826 -10.95 -94.94 12.93
CA LEU A 826 -12.23 -95.54 12.51
C LEU A 826 -12.05 -96.53 11.36
N SER A 827 -11.19 -96.21 10.39
CA SER A 827 -10.76 -97.09 9.29
C SER A 827 -10.11 -98.40 9.83
N ALA A 828 -9.23 -98.28 10.82
CA ALA A 828 -8.61 -99.43 11.47
C ALA A 828 -9.63 -100.29 12.24
N GLN A 829 -10.60 -99.67 12.92
CA GLN A 829 -11.68 -100.38 13.62
C GLN A 829 -12.62 -101.09 12.63
N ALA A 830 -13.01 -100.44 11.53
CA ALA A 830 -13.85 -101.05 10.49
C ALA A 830 -13.17 -102.28 9.84
N SER A 831 -11.85 -102.22 9.64
CA SER A 831 -11.05 -103.35 9.14
C SER A 831 -11.06 -104.54 10.12
N ASN A 832 -11.02 -104.27 11.43
CA ASN A 832 -11.12 -105.30 12.47
C ASN A 832 -12.51 -105.95 12.53
N VAL A 833 -13.59 -105.18 12.34
CA VAL A 833 -14.96 -105.72 12.28
C VAL A 833 -15.16 -106.58 11.03
N LEU A 834 -14.62 -106.15 9.88
CA LEU A 834 -14.68 -106.93 8.63
C LEU A 834 -13.95 -108.28 8.79
N MET A 835 -12.79 -108.30 9.45
CA MET A 835 -12.06 -109.54 9.79
C MET A 835 -12.88 -110.45 10.71
N MET A 836 -13.56 -109.92 11.73
CA MET A 836 -14.45 -110.72 12.58
C MET A 836 -15.63 -111.32 11.80
N LEU A 837 -16.24 -110.56 10.89
CA LEU A 837 -17.34 -111.04 10.05
C LEU A 837 -16.89 -112.16 9.10
N ILE A 838 -15.68 -112.08 8.56
CA ILE A 838 -15.08 -113.14 7.73
C ILE A 838 -14.88 -114.42 8.56
N VAL A 839 -14.39 -114.31 9.81
CA VAL A 839 -14.24 -115.47 10.71
C VAL A 839 -15.60 -116.12 11.02
N VAL A 840 -16.64 -115.33 11.26
CA VAL A 840 -18.00 -115.84 11.49
C VAL A 840 -18.55 -116.52 10.23
N ALA A 841 -18.35 -115.95 9.04
CA ALA A 841 -18.77 -116.56 7.78
C ALA A 841 -18.06 -117.91 7.51
N VAL A 842 -16.77 -118.00 7.82
CA VAL A 842 -15.99 -119.26 7.72
C VAL A 842 -16.54 -120.31 8.70
N LEU A 843 -16.87 -119.94 9.93
CA LEU A 843 -17.45 -120.85 10.91
C LEU A 843 -18.84 -121.38 10.49
N VAL A 844 -19.67 -120.53 9.86
CA VAL A 844 -20.97 -120.92 9.32
C VAL A 844 -20.81 -121.88 8.13
N ILE A 845 -19.83 -121.64 7.24
CA ILE A 845 -19.53 -122.53 6.12
C ILE A 845 -19.03 -123.89 6.61
N VAL A 846 -18.15 -123.93 7.63
CA VAL A 846 -17.70 -125.18 8.27
C VAL A 846 -18.88 -125.94 8.90
N GLY A 847 -19.81 -125.24 9.55
CA GLY A 847 -21.03 -125.85 10.10
C GLY A 847 -21.94 -126.48 9.03
N ILE A 848 -22.06 -125.84 7.86
CA ILE A 848 -22.84 -126.36 6.73
C ILE A 848 -22.14 -127.56 6.06
N VAL A 849 -20.80 -127.54 5.94
CA VAL A 849 -20.02 -128.66 5.38
C VAL A 849 -20.06 -129.90 6.29
N VAL A 850 -19.96 -129.72 7.62
CA VAL A 850 -20.09 -130.82 8.59
C VAL A 850 -21.52 -131.40 8.58
N SER A 851 -22.54 -130.57 8.38
CA SER A 851 -23.93 -131.00 8.29
C SER A 851 -24.31 -131.67 6.96
N SER A 852 -23.53 -131.44 5.89
CA SER A 852 -23.76 -132.05 4.56
C SER A 852 -22.96 -133.34 4.34
N ILE A 853 -21.91 -133.59 5.13
CA ILE A 853 -21.18 -134.87 5.15
C ILE A 853 -21.93 -135.95 5.96
N SER A 854 -22.82 -135.59 6.89
CA SER A 854 -23.61 -136.54 7.69
C SER A 854 -24.87 -137.10 6.99
N LEU A 855 -25.18 -136.67 5.76
CA LEU A 855 -26.46 -137.00 5.07
C LEU A 855 -26.33 -137.73 3.72
N ARG A 856 -25.14 -138.19 3.30
CA ARG A 856 -24.97 -139.01 2.08
C ARG A 856 -23.92 -140.13 2.24
N ARG A 857 -24.34 -141.25 2.83
CA ARG A 857 -23.94 -142.68 2.60
C ARG A 857 -24.16 -143.47 3.90
N ARG A 858 -25.02 -144.48 4.10
CA ARG A 858 -26.01 -145.25 3.31
C ARG A 858 -25.85 -145.32 1.79
#